data_AF-A0A934F0U9-F1
#
_entry.id   AF-A0A934F0U9-F1
#
_cell.length_a   1.000
_cell.length_b   1.000
_cell.length_c   1.000
_cell.angle_alpha   90.00
_cell.angle_beta   90.00
_cell.angle_gamma   90.00
#
_symmetry.space_group_name_H-M   'P 1'
#
loop_
_entity.id
_entity.type
_entity.pdbx_description
1 polymer ?
#
loop_
_entity_poly.entity_id
_entity_poly.type
_entity_poly.pdbx_seq_one_letter_code
_entity_poly.pdbx_strand_id
1 'polypeptide(L)'
;MQTPILSSGADGRSLFRPLRWTFGWRLLVFLLWPWLAVSPGTAQTVPAAGTVMGRVLNPATGDYLLNARVSVKGTELAALTDVTGSYYFPNLPAGRVTLRVSHPGLEEEERTVEIRAGAVTEVDFSLGSRARAGAREEVVKMDEFQVAATREMDATTLAVNEQRYAGNVKTVIAADAFGDVSEGNLGEFIKLLPGVAILYAAGDASQVSLRGFAGTQTPITVDGNDIPSASSSATGASRGILLEQISMSNVARVEVIKTPVPSMSADFLGGSVNLLPKSSFERSKPQLTVRGTVQFTSDDYGWSKTPGPGSPATRKLRPGYDLSLVYPVTRNFGFTFSSLLSDQFGRLLSPIATWQFTAAQGARETAPYRQTVNPRNDPRETERDSYAASVDWRPIESLTLTLGYRRGTYDLFTAPDRMTLSTGNNPTVYGPDFTQGRSGAATGVHQQIWTGKKGTTNLSSLSGRYRKGLWTGDFSASIGDSYLDYPNIQRGFFRSVTTRLTDPATLRLEGFYQTNAPNVIELRHAATGAVIDWKRLANYTITSVGADNRNATDDITQAKVNLRRDLPLGRATVAIQVGGAFKQRTLDRVQWTPNWTFLGADGRSGTADDSAAPFVDPVDFGQNAKFNTPRDIQWPNLRALWALYVANPGYFRLEEPAAYITTATSSERIVETITAGYLQGEVKFLENRLALLGGVRFERTEDEGRGLLRDRNAIYQRDAQGNLVRDARGQPILLTTDPLAQAKLSYQPRGLGVSKSYDGYYPSANLTYKIATDLQVRLSYAHTLGRPEFSNIVPNVDVNEDTETVTARNPSLKPWKAKSHEISVEYYFRNGVISAGYFRKDVSNAFVSARRILDAGLLAEYGLDAMYDGWTLVGRTNSTEVTRINGLEFNLQQQLTFLPAWARGLSVFGNATLLDVDGSTQIGLSLQDRTFNWGISYSRKRFGAGLKWNYVGGDESSLTSIGPGGLSVTKPVLYLDANSEFRFSPRFSLFFNVRNLTNALIRTYRYTPLTPSYSHAYTFSNGGVKMSAGIRGTF
;
A
#
# COMPACT_ATOMS: atom_id res chain seq x y z
N MET A 1 -10.09 -41.17 11.70
CA MET A 1 -11.26 -40.32 11.39
C MET A 1 -10.92 -39.43 10.22
N GLN A 2 -11.76 -39.44 9.19
CA GLN A 2 -11.54 -38.76 7.91
C GLN A 2 -11.54 -37.24 8.09
N THR A 3 -10.42 -36.61 7.72
CA THR A 3 -10.31 -35.16 7.47
C THR A 3 -11.42 -34.71 6.51
N PRO A 4 -12.36 -33.87 6.92
CA PRO A 4 -13.36 -33.35 6.00
C PRO A 4 -12.76 -32.16 5.23
N ILE A 5 -12.81 -32.26 3.90
CA ILE A 5 -12.65 -31.17 2.92
C ILE A 5 -11.22 -30.56 2.86
N LEU A 6 -10.28 -31.37 2.39
CA LEU A 6 -9.06 -30.90 1.71
C LEU A 6 -8.83 -31.74 0.45
N SER A 7 -9.69 -31.55 -0.56
CA SER A 7 -9.34 -31.85 -1.94
C SER A 7 -9.32 -30.56 -2.74
N SER A 8 -8.25 -29.77 -2.57
CA SER A 8 -7.83 -28.80 -3.58
C SER A 8 -6.30 -28.68 -3.61
N GLY A 9 -5.70 -29.46 -4.51
CA GLY A 9 -4.53 -29.01 -5.27
C GLY A 9 -3.14 -29.34 -4.71
N ALA A 10 -2.84 -30.63 -4.58
CA ALA A 10 -1.48 -31.11 -4.84
C ALA A 10 -1.45 -31.76 -6.23
N ASP A 11 -1.58 -30.94 -7.27
CA ASP A 11 -1.17 -31.35 -8.62
C ASP A 11 -0.06 -30.40 -9.05
N GLY A 12 1.04 -30.94 -9.57
CA GLY A 12 1.98 -30.16 -10.37
C GLY A 12 1.21 -29.50 -11.50
N ARG A 13 0.91 -28.20 -11.37
CA ARG A 13 0.07 -27.47 -12.32
C ARG A 13 0.97 -26.64 -13.21
N SER A 14 0.94 -27.03 -14.49
CA SER A 14 1.58 -26.35 -15.61
C SER A 14 1.32 -24.85 -15.60
N LEU A 15 2.27 -24.10 -16.17
CA LEU A 15 2.21 -22.66 -16.47
C LEU A 15 1.03 -22.23 -17.37
N PHE A 16 0.12 -23.13 -17.70
CA PHE A 16 -1.03 -22.89 -18.56
C PHE A 16 -2.25 -23.64 -18.00
N ARG A 17 -3.05 -22.95 -17.19
CA ARG A 17 -4.45 -23.34 -17.01
C ARG A 17 -5.26 -22.78 -18.18
N PRO A 18 -6.15 -23.58 -18.80
CA PRO A 18 -7.05 -23.06 -19.80
C PRO A 18 -7.99 -22.05 -19.13
N LEU A 19 -7.96 -20.80 -19.59
CA LEU A 19 -8.98 -19.81 -19.27
C LEU A 19 -10.34 -20.47 -19.46
N ARG A 20 -11.16 -20.57 -18.41
CA ARG A 20 -12.60 -20.80 -18.59
C ARG A 20 -13.19 -19.46 -19.01
N TRP A 21 -13.23 -19.23 -20.32
CA TRP A 21 -14.01 -18.17 -20.95
C TRP A 21 -15.48 -18.44 -20.64
N THR A 22 -15.98 -17.97 -19.50
CA THR A 22 -17.41 -17.66 -19.38
C THR A 22 -17.60 -16.31 -20.05
N PHE A 23 -17.50 -16.32 -21.37
CA PHE A 23 -17.87 -15.21 -22.22
C PHE A 23 -19.40 -15.09 -22.14
N GLY A 24 -19.89 -14.46 -21.08
CA GLY A 24 -21.27 -14.01 -21.04
C GLY A 24 -21.48 -13.06 -22.21
N TRP A 25 -22.46 -13.36 -23.06
CA TRP A 25 -22.85 -12.65 -24.29
C TRP A 25 -23.21 -11.15 -24.14
N ARG A 26 -22.75 -10.46 -23.10
CA ARG A 26 -23.03 -9.03 -22.83
C ARG A 26 -21.90 -8.06 -23.21
N LEU A 27 -20.73 -8.53 -23.65
CA LEU A 27 -19.60 -7.67 -24.04
C LEU A 27 -19.48 -7.37 -25.55
N LEU A 28 -20.40 -7.87 -26.39
CA LEU A 28 -20.30 -7.81 -27.86
C LEU A 28 -21.24 -6.80 -28.54
N VAL A 29 -21.89 -5.90 -27.79
CA VAL A 29 -22.83 -4.90 -28.36
C VAL A 29 -22.34 -3.44 -28.21
N PHE A 30 -21.19 -3.17 -27.59
CA PHE A 30 -20.69 -1.79 -27.39
C PHE A 30 -19.43 -1.42 -28.18
N LEU A 31 -18.98 -2.26 -29.13
CA LEU A 31 -17.78 -2.00 -29.95
C LEU A 31 -18.04 -1.94 -31.47
N LEU A 32 -19.30 -1.93 -31.92
CA LEU A 32 -19.65 -1.65 -33.31
C LEU A 32 -20.68 -0.51 -33.36
N TRP A 33 -20.26 0.57 -34.02
CA TRP A 33 -20.98 1.80 -34.36
C TRP A 33 -21.02 2.96 -33.34
N PRO A 34 -20.72 4.20 -33.79
CA PRO A 34 -21.48 4.84 -34.87
C PRO A 34 -20.66 5.19 -36.13
N TRP A 35 -21.20 4.83 -37.30
CA TRP A 35 -21.01 5.57 -38.53
C TRP A 35 -21.96 6.74 -38.37
N LEU A 36 -21.41 7.89 -38.01
CA LEU A 36 -22.11 9.14 -38.24
C LEU A 36 -21.84 9.53 -39.69
N ALA A 37 -22.94 9.60 -40.44
CA ALA A 37 -23.01 10.15 -41.76
C ALA A 37 -22.17 11.42 -41.87
N VAL A 38 -21.14 11.36 -42.71
CA VAL A 38 -20.51 12.56 -43.26
C VAL A 38 -21.50 13.12 -44.27
N SER A 39 -22.34 14.05 -43.86
CA SER A 39 -22.97 14.95 -44.81
C SER A 39 -21.84 15.72 -45.51
N PRO A 40 -21.82 15.81 -46.85
CA PRO A 40 -20.87 16.65 -47.56
C PRO A 40 -21.22 18.12 -47.28
N GLY A 41 -20.65 18.66 -46.20
CA GLY A 41 -20.59 20.09 -45.98
C GLY A 41 -19.71 20.71 -47.06
N THR A 42 -20.18 21.81 -47.63
CA THR A 42 -19.52 22.59 -48.68
C THR A 42 -18.03 22.77 -48.41
N ALA A 43 -17.21 22.42 -49.40
CA ALA A 43 -15.77 22.59 -49.38
C ALA A 43 -15.42 24.08 -49.23
N GLN A 44 -15.07 24.49 -48.02
CA GLN A 44 -14.23 25.67 -47.85
C GLN A 44 -12.82 25.27 -48.28
N THR A 45 -12.26 26.04 -49.22
CA THR A 45 -10.87 25.94 -49.66
C THR A 45 -9.94 26.14 -48.46
N VAL A 46 -9.49 25.04 -47.86
CA VAL A 46 -8.44 25.07 -46.84
C VAL A 46 -7.15 25.54 -47.53
N PRO A 47 -6.45 26.57 -47.02
CA PRO A 47 -5.16 26.96 -47.56
C PRO A 47 -4.24 25.75 -47.60
N ALA A 48 -3.44 25.63 -48.66
CA ALA A 48 -2.55 24.51 -48.89
C ALA A 48 -1.66 24.30 -47.64
N ALA A 49 -1.91 23.23 -46.88
CA ALA A 49 -1.28 22.98 -45.59
C ALA A 49 -0.55 21.63 -45.59
N GLY A 50 0.56 21.55 -44.88
CA GLY A 50 1.37 20.35 -44.71
C GLY A 50 1.40 19.87 -43.26
N THR A 51 1.79 18.60 -43.08
CA THR A 51 1.99 18.02 -41.75
C THR A 51 3.47 18.08 -41.38
N VAL A 52 3.77 18.46 -40.14
CA VAL A 52 5.12 18.38 -39.59
C VAL A 52 5.12 17.46 -38.39
N MET A 53 6.10 16.57 -38.31
CA MET A 53 6.32 15.71 -37.15
C MET A 53 7.81 15.54 -36.90
N GLY A 54 8.18 14.97 -35.76
CA GLY A 54 9.57 14.63 -35.46
C GLY A 54 9.77 14.36 -33.99
N ARG A 55 11.01 14.15 -33.58
CA ARG A 55 11.37 13.89 -32.18
C ARG A 55 12.37 14.89 -31.63
N VAL A 56 12.36 15.08 -30.32
CA VAL A 56 13.32 15.91 -29.61
C VAL A 56 14.15 15.04 -28.66
N LEU A 57 15.46 15.01 -28.87
CA LEU A 57 16.43 14.20 -28.12
C LEU A 57 17.35 15.09 -27.27
N ASN A 58 17.76 14.61 -26.09
CA ASN A 58 18.93 15.12 -25.40
C ASN A 58 20.17 14.27 -25.76
N PRO A 59 21.15 14.80 -26.51
CA PRO A 59 22.31 14.02 -26.93
C PRO A 59 23.25 13.67 -25.77
N ALA A 60 23.17 14.38 -24.63
CA ALA A 60 23.99 14.11 -23.45
C ALA A 60 23.58 12.80 -22.75
N THR A 61 22.27 12.55 -22.65
CA THR A 61 21.72 11.37 -21.96
C THR A 61 21.31 10.25 -22.91
N GLY A 62 21.05 10.60 -24.17
CA GLY A 62 20.43 9.71 -25.14
C GLY A 62 18.92 9.51 -24.90
N ASP A 63 18.31 10.31 -24.02
CA ASP A 63 16.89 10.25 -23.69
C ASP A 63 16.07 11.21 -24.55
N TYR A 64 14.90 10.77 -24.96
CA TYR A 64 13.92 11.64 -25.63
C TYR A 64 13.21 12.53 -24.60
N LEU A 65 12.91 13.76 -24.99
CA LEU A 65 12.39 14.78 -24.08
C LEU A 65 10.87 14.80 -24.08
N LEU A 66 10.23 14.46 -22.97
CA LEU A 66 8.79 14.63 -22.74
C LEU A 66 8.45 16.10 -22.48
N ASN A 67 7.35 16.57 -23.08
CA ASN A 67 6.83 17.94 -22.95
C ASN A 67 7.84 19.03 -23.35
N ALA A 68 8.77 18.74 -24.26
CA ALA A 68 9.51 19.77 -24.98
C ALA A 68 8.51 20.56 -25.84
N ARG A 69 8.57 21.89 -25.75
CA ARG A 69 7.67 22.78 -26.47
C ARG A 69 8.27 23.11 -27.83
N VAL A 70 7.65 22.58 -28.88
CA VAL A 70 7.89 22.96 -30.26
C VAL A 70 6.89 24.04 -30.63
N SER A 71 7.36 25.19 -31.09
CA SER A 71 6.52 26.34 -31.44
C SER A 71 6.88 26.88 -32.81
N VAL A 72 5.88 27.45 -33.48
CA VAL A 72 6.06 28.06 -34.80
C VAL A 72 6.25 29.56 -34.62
N LYS A 73 7.46 30.04 -34.93
CA LYS A 73 7.86 31.44 -34.74
C LYS A 73 6.96 32.38 -35.54
N GLY A 74 6.44 33.42 -34.88
CA GLY A 74 5.49 34.37 -35.49
C GLY A 74 4.02 33.95 -35.42
N THR A 75 3.71 32.80 -34.80
CA THR A 75 2.32 32.32 -34.60
C THR A 75 2.11 31.83 -33.17
N GLU A 76 0.86 31.55 -32.80
CA GLU A 76 0.51 30.93 -31.51
C GLU A 76 0.59 29.38 -31.53
N LEU A 77 0.91 28.77 -32.67
CA LEU A 77 0.92 27.33 -32.83
C LEU A 77 2.11 26.72 -32.04
N ALA A 78 1.79 25.82 -31.11
CA ALA A 78 2.76 25.03 -30.38
C ALA A 78 2.26 23.61 -30.12
N ALA A 79 3.18 22.66 -30.13
CA ALA A 79 2.96 21.28 -29.75
C ALA A 79 3.94 20.90 -28.63
N LEU A 80 3.46 20.10 -27.68
CA LEU A 80 4.33 19.45 -26.71
C LEU A 80 4.69 18.07 -27.24
N THR A 81 5.93 17.65 -27.02
CA THR A 81 6.35 16.28 -27.28
C THR A 81 5.71 15.31 -26.29
N ASP A 82 5.43 14.09 -26.73
CA ASP A 82 4.97 13.00 -25.87
C ASP A 82 6.14 12.30 -25.14
N VAL A 83 5.85 11.19 -24.43
CA VAL A 83 6.84 10.41 -23.65
C VAL A 83 7.99 9.86 -24.50
N THR A 84 7.83 9.82 -25.82
CA THR A 84 8.85 9.35 -26.76
C THR A 84 9.60 10.49 -27.43
N GLY A 85 9.39 11.72 -26.96
CA GLY A 85 9.89 12.94 -27.56
C GLY A 85 9.21 13.33 -28.87
N SER A 86 8.11 12.69 -29.27
CA SER A 86 7.48 12.93 -30.57
C SER A 86 6.51 14.12 -30.53
N TYR A 87 6.57 15.02 -31.51
CA TYR A 87 5.62 16.11 -31.69
C TYR A 87 4.94 16.03 -33.07
N TYR A 88 3.78 16.68 -33.19
CA TYR A 88 2.94 16.59 -34.39
C TYR A 88 2.14 17.88 -34.62
N PHE A 89 2.23 18.42 -35.83
CA PHE A 89 1.44 19.54 -36.35
C PHE A 89 0.72 19.10 -37.64
N PRO A 90 -0.61 18.89 -37.62
CA PRO A 90 -1.34 18.36 -38.77
C PRO A 90 -1.51 19.34 -39.93
N ASN A 91 -1.71 20.63 -39.63
CA ASN A 91 -2.20 21.64 -40.57
C ASN A 91 -1.36 22.93 -40.51
N LEU A 92 -0.06 22.83 -40.78
CA LEU A 92 0.78 24.03 -40.89
C LEU A 92 0.65 24.64 -42.30
N PRO A 93 0.46 25.98 -42.43
CA PRO A 93 0.43 26.63 -43.73
C PRO A 93 1.67 26.30 -44.55
N ALA A 94 1.50 26.01 -45.84
CA ALA A 94 2.62 25.76 -46.74
C ALA A 94 3.51 27.02 -46.88
N GLY A 95 4.82 26.81 -46.99
CA GLY A 95 5.82 27.88 -47.04
C GLY A 95 6.98 27.64 -46.07
N ARG A 96 7.89 28.62 -45.96
CA ARG A 96 9.00 28.56 -45.01
C ARG A 96 8.52 28.92 -43.61
N VAL A 97 8.67 27.97 -42.70
CA VAL A 97 8.27 28.11 -41.30
C VAL A 97 9.49 27.90 -40.42
N THR A 98 9.67 28.72 -39.38
CA THR A 98 10.73 28.51 -38.39
C THR A 98 10.14 27.85 -37.15
N LEU A 99 10.60 26.64 -36.85
CA LEU A 99 10.26 25.90 -35.64
C LEU A 99 11.28 26.23 -34.56
N ARG A 100 10.80 26.57 -33.37
CA ARG A 100 11.60 26.78 -32.16
C ARG A 100 11.26 25.70 -31.15
N VAL A 101 12.27 24.98 -30.68
CA VAL A 101 12.13 23.97 -29.63
C VAL A 101 12.76 24.46 -28.35
N SER A 102 12.03 24.31 -27.26
CA SER A 102 12.46 24.69 -25.91
C SER A 102 12.11 23.59 -24.90
N HIS A 103 13.00 23.35 -23.94
CA HIS A 103 12.77 22.45 -22.81
C HIS A 103 13.47 23.05 -21.58
N PRO A 104 12.87 23.00 -20.37
CA PRO A 104 13.52 23.51 -19.17
C PRO A 104 14.94 22.95 -19.00
N GLY A 105 15.86 23.82 -18.54
CA GLY A 105 17.27 23.47 -18.35
C GLY A 105 18.15 23.52 -19.61
N LEU A 106 17.59 23.27 -20.81
CA LEU A 106 18.33 23.09 -22.07
C LEU A 106 18.36 24.36 -22.93
N GLU A 107 19.27 24.41 -23.91
CA GLU A 107 19.33 25.52 -24.87
C GLU A 107 18.24 25.38 -25.94
N GLU A 108 17.64 26.50 -26.35
CA GLU A 108 16.64 26.50 -27.42
C GLU A 108 17.30 26.25 -28.78
N GLU A 109 16.67 25.45 -29.63
CA GLU A 109 17.10 25.23 -31.02
C GLU A 109 16.03 25.81 -31.96
N GLU A 110 16.46 26.55 -32.98
CA GLU A 110 15.59 27.03 -34.06
C GLU A 110 15.99 26.37 -35.39
N ARG A 111 15.00 25.93 -36.18
CA ARG A 111 15.22 25.41 -37.53
C ARG A 111 14.15 25.92 -38.49
N THR A 112 14.59 26.51 -39.59
CA THR A 112 13.71 26.88 -40.70
C THR A 112 13.51 25.68 -41.62
N VAL A 113 12.25 25.35 -41.89
CA VAL A 113 11.84 24.21 -42.73
C VAL A 113 10.80 24.65 -43.75
N GLU A 114 10.83 24.03 -44.92
CA GLU A 114 9.88 24.30 -46.00
C GLU A 114 8.71 23.31 -45.92
N ILE A 115 7.52 23.82 -45.66
CA ILE A 115 6.30 23.02 -45.53
C ILE A 115 5.65 22.93 -46.90
N ARG A 116 5.58 21.72 -47.44
CA ARG A 116 4.87 21.43 -48.70
C ARG A 116 3.44 21.00 -48.41
N ALA A 117 2.50 21.51 -49.19
CA ALA A 117 1.09 21.18 -49.03
C ALA A 117 0.84 19.68 -49.26
N GLY A 118 0.04 19.07 -48.38
CA GLY A 118 -0.30 17.65 -48.42
C GLY A 118 0.83 16.66 -48.07
N ALA A 119 2.06 17.15 -47.86
CA ALA A 119 3.21 16.32 -47.52
C ALA A 119 3.44 16.25 -46.00
N VAL A 120 4.04 15.15 -45.54
CA VAL A 120 4.59 15.01 -44.19
C VAL A 120 6.06 15.41 -44.22
N THR A 121 6.45 16.35 -43.36
CA THR A 121 7.84 16.79 -43.18
C THR A 121 8.33 16.33 -41.80
N GLU A 122 9.31 15.44 -41.76
CA GLU A 122 9.94 14.96 -40.52
C GLU A 122 11.12 15.87 -40.13
N VAL A 123 11.12 16.38 -38.90
CA VAL A 123 12.12 17.32 -38.39
C VAL A 123 12.52 16.96 -36.96
N ASP A 124 13.66 16.29 -36.80
CA ASP A 124 14.20 15.94 -35.49
C ASP A 124 15.09 17.05 -34.91
N PHE A 125 15.00 17.27 -33.58
CA PHE A 125 15.78 18.26 -32.83
C PHE A 125 16.68 17.60 -31.78
N SER A 126 17.79 18.25 -31.44
CA SER A 126 18.74 17.78 -30.43
C SER A 126 19.13 18.92 -29.49
N LEU A 127 18.55 18.95 -28.30
CA LEU A 127 18.79 20.03 -27.34
C LEU A 127 19.97 19.72 -26.43
N GLY A 128 21.10 20.40 -26.66
CA GLY A 128 22.30 20.33 -25.82
C GLY A 128 22.30 21.33 -24.64
N SER A 129 23.27 21.20 -23.74
CA SER A 129 23.57 22.24 -22.75
C SER A 129 24.49 23.30 -23.37
N ARG A 130 24.40 24.55 -22.86
CA ARG A 130 24.95 25.80 -23.42
C ARG A 130 26.48 25.94 -23.54
N ALA A 131 27.24 24.84 -23.59
CA ALA A 131 28.70 24.89 -23.52
C ALA A 131 29.40 25.42 -24.80
N ARG A 132 28.70 25.68 -25.92
CA ARG A 132 29.30 26.33 -27.10
C ARG A 132 28.27 27.13 -27.92
N ALA A 133 28.10 28.40 -27.58
CA ALA A 133 27.62 29.42 -28.52
C ALA A 133 28.68 30.53 -28.59
N GLY A 134 29.82 30.21 -29.22
CA GLY A 134 30.95 31.14 -29.30
C GLY A 134 32.16 30.59 -30.04
N ALA A 135 31.96 29.96 -31.19
CA ALA A 135 33.00 29.80 -32.23
C ALA A 135 32.33 29.26 -33.50
N ARG A 136 32.21 30.10 -34.53
CA ARG A 136 31.96 29.66 -35.91
C ARG A 136 33.29 29.23 -36.52
N GLU A 137 33.21 28.17 -37.33
CA GLU A 137 34.20 27.73 -38.32
C GLU A 137 35.59 27.39 -37.80
N GLU A 138 35.76 26.15 -37.29
CA GLU A 138 36.92 25.32 -37.61
C GLU A 138 36.68 23.88 -37.15
N VAL A 139 37.28 22.93 -37.86
CA VAL A 139 37.14 21.48 -37.68
C VAL A 139 37.28 21.08 -36.21
N VAL A 140 36.18 20.62 -35.61
CA VAL A 140 36.13 20.23 -34.21
C VAL A 140 36.79 18.87 -34.00
N LYS A 141 38.03 18.90 -33.50
CA LYS A 141 38.56 17.79 -32.70
C LYS A 141 37.67 17.68 -31.45
N MET A 142 37.03 16.52 -31.24
CA MET A 142 36.15 16.29 -30.09
C MET A 142 36.99 16.18 -28.80
N ASP A 143 37.29 17.32 -28.18
CA ASP A 143 37.70 17.36 -26.77
C ASP A 143 36.48 17.39 -25.83
N GLU A 144 36.69 16.78 -24.66
CA GLU A 144 35.73 16.29 -23.67
C GLU A 144 34.39 17.05 -23.56
N PHE A 145 33.30 16.32 -23.83
CA PHE A 145 31.92 16.74 -23.57
C PHE A 145 31.71 16.96 -22.05
N GLN A 146 31.96 18.18 -21.57
CA GLN A 146 31.63 18.59 -20.19
C GLN A 146 30.21 19.13 -20.13
N VAL A 147 29.22 18.24 -19.97
CA VAL A 147 27.91 18.61 -19.42
C VAL A 147 27.78 17.95 -18.06
N ALA A 148 27.87 18.76 -17.01
CA ALA A 148 27.67 18.35 -15.62
C ALA A 148 26.17 18.14 -15.30
N ALA A 149 25.43 17.47 -16.18
CA ALA A 149 24.10 16.95 -15.90
C ALA A 149 24.23 15.44 -15.63
N THR A 150 24.04 15.03 -14.38
CA THR A 150 23.90 13.63 -14.03
C THR A 150 22.47 13.20 -14.38
N ARG A 151 22.28 11.93 -14.76
CA ARG A 151 20.99 11.32 -15.12
C ARG A 151 19.83 11.69 -14.17
N GLU A 152 20.08 11.70 -12.86
CA GLU A 152 19.09 12.04 -11.83
C GLU A 152 18.51 13.45 -12.01
N MET A 153 19.33 14.39 -12.49
CA MET A 153 18.96 15.80 -12.67
C MET A 153 18.09 15.98 -13.92
N ASP A 154 18.34 15.20 -14.97
CA ASP A 154 17.52 15.19 -16.19
C ASP A 154 16.14 14.53 -15.92
N ALA A 155 16.12 13.39 -15.21
CA ALA A 155 14.89 12.71 -14.83
C ALA A 155 14.00 13.58 -13.93
N THR A 156 14.62 14.30 -12.98
CA THR A 156 13.92 15.28 -12.13
C THR A 156 13.33 16.43 -12.96
N THR A 157 14.10 16.98 -13.89
CA THR A 157 13.63 18.08 -14.76
C THR A 157 12.46 17.65 -15.63
N LEU A 158 12.50 16.41 -16.14
CA LEU A 158 11.40 15.79 -16.89
C LEU A 158 10.11 15.72 -16.07
N ALA A 159 10.21 15.21 -14.84
CA ALA A 159 9.08 15.09 -13.92
C ALA A 159 8.45 16.45 -13.58
N VAL A 160 9.28 17.45 -13.28
CA VAL A 160 8.84 18.84 -13.05
C VAL A 160 8.14 19.42 -14.29
N ASN A 161 8.66 19.15 -15.48
CA ASN A 161 8.06 19.61 -16.73
C ASN A 161 6.70 18.95 -16.99
N GLU A 162 6.56 17.66 -16.66
CA GLU A 162 5.28 16.95 -16.70
C GLU A 162 4.25 17.54 -15.73
N GLN A 163 4.67 17.88 -14.51
CA GLN A 163 3.82 18.57 -13.54
C GLN A 163 3.35 19.94 -14.06
N ARG A 164 4.25 20.72 -14.69
CA ARG A 164 3.96 22.08 -15.20
C ARG A 164 2.81 22.10 -16.19
N TYR A 165 2.75 21.12 -17.09
CA TYR A 165 1.74 21.04 -18.15
C TYR A 165 0.56 20.13 -17.82
N ALA A 166 0.47 19.62 -16.59
CA ALA A 166 -0.68 18.86 -16.13
C ALA A 166 -1.98 19.67 -16.21
N GLY A 167 -3.10 19.02 -16.55
CA GLY A 167 -4.43 19.64 -16.57
C GLY A 167 -5.12 19.70 -15.21
N ASN A 168 -4.54 19.07 -14.19
CA ASN A 168 -5.03 18.95 -12.82
C ASN A 168 -3.89 19.15 -11.81
N VAL A 169 -4.22 19.24 -10.52
CA VAL A 169 -3.21 19.31 -9.46
C VAL A 169 -2.63 17.91 -9.22
N LYS A 170 -1.35 17.75 -9.56
CA LYS A 170 -0.57 16.53 -9.31
C LYS A 170 0.88 16.88 -8.97
N THR A 171 1.57 15.97 -8.31
CA THR A 171 3.02 16.00 -8.12
C THR A 171 3.62 14.83 -8.89
N VAL A 172 4.68 15.07 -9.66
CA VAL A 172 5.36 14.02 -10.43
C VAL A 172 6.81 13.97 -9.99
N ILE A 173 7.30 12.79 -9.61
CA ILE A 173 8.68 12.59 -9.16
C ILE A 173 9.28 11.41 -9.91
N ALA A 174 10.53 11.55 -10.35
CA ALA A 174 11.30 10.48 -10.98
C ALA A 174 11.66 9.39 -9.95
N ALA A 175 11.63 8.13 -10.36
CA ALA A 175 11.88 6.99 -9.48
C ALA A 175 13.27 6.98 -8.82
N ASP A 176 14.24 7.71 -9.39
CA ASP A 176 15.61 7.85 -8.89
C ASP A 176 15.87 9.18 -8.12
N ALA A 177 14.85 10.04 -7.96
CA ALA A 177 15.03 11.38 -7.39
C ALA A 177 15.56 11.42 -5.94
N PHE A 178 15.24 10.39 -5.16
CA PHE A 178 15.65 10.29 -3.75
C PHE A 178 16.81 9.31 -3.54
N GLY A 179 17.53 8.94 -4.59
CA GLY A 179 18.56 7.91 -4.53
C GLY A 179 17.95 6.50 -4.51
N ASP A 180 18.77 5.51 -4.14
CA ASP A 180 18.42 4.11 -4.33
C ASP A 180 17.49 3.56 -3.23
N VAL A 181 16.49 2.78 -3.64
CA VAL A 181 15.58 2.05 -2.76
C VAL A 181 15.94 0.58 -2.84
N SER A 182 16.95 0.16 -2.08
CA SER A 182 17.55 -1.18 -2.22
C SER A 182 16.58 -2.34 -1.96
N GLU A 183 15.54 -2.13 -1.15
CA GLU A 183 14.46 -3.10 -0.90
C GLU A 183 13.49 -3.22 -2.09
N GLY A 184 13.45 -2.21 -2.97
CA GLY A 184 12.49 -2.10 -4.08
C GLY A 184 11.05 -1.78 -3.68
N ASN A 185 10.76 -1.61 -2.39
CA ASN A 185 9.41 -1.32 -1.89
C ASN A 185 8.97 0.12 -2.24
N LEU A 186 7.84 0.26 -2.93
CA LEU A 186 7.26 1.56 -3.32
C LEU A 186 7.02 2.49 -2.11
N GLY A 187 6.59 1.93 -0.97
CA GLY A 187 6.28 2.71 0.23
C GLY A 187 7.46 3.53 0.76
N GLU A 188 8.67 2.98 0.66
CA GLU A 188 9.90 3.66 1.11
C GLU A 188 10.28 4.85 0.23
N PHE A 189 9.82 4.85 -1.02
CA PHE A 189 10.00 5.98 -1.93
C PHE A 189 8.93 7.05 -1.69
N ILE A 190 7.66 6.66 -1.67
CA ILE A 190 6.55 7.63 -1.63
C ILE A 190 6.36 8.31 -0.27
N LYS A 191 6.93 7.78 0.82
CA LYS A 191 6.90 8.44 2.15
C LYS A 191 7.47 9.86 2.14
N LEU A 192 8.33 10.16 1.16
CA LEU A 192 8.97 11.47 1.00
C LEU A 192 8.13 12.44 0.16
N LEU A 193 6.92 12.07 -0.27
CA LEU A 193 6.05 12.89 -1.12
C LEU A 193 5.04 13.69 -0.29
N PRO A 194 4.63 14.89 -0.75
CA PRO A 194 3.67 15.72 -0.04
C PRO A 194 2.32 15.02 0.11
N GLY A 195 1.76 15.10 1.31
CA GLY A 195 0.46 14.53 1.70
C GLY A 195 0.45 13.01 1.85
N VAL A 196 1.61 12.35 1.74
CA VAL A 196 1.72 10.89 1.87
C VAL A 196 2.19 10.51 3.27
N ALA A 197 1.53 9.51 3.84
CA ALA A 197 1.93 8.81 5.05
C ALA A 197 1.99 7.30 4.77
N ILE A 198 2.88 6.58 5.47
CA ILE A 198 3.03 5.13 5.33
C ILE A 198 2.57 4.42 6.59
N LEU A 199 1.79 3.36 6.40
CA LEU A 199 1.44 2.39 7.42
C LEU A 199 2.42 1.22 7.35
N TYR A 200 3.14 0.99 8.44
CA TYR A 200 4.12 -0.09 8.56
C TYR A 200 3.47 -1.33 9.18
N ALA A 201 3.70 -2.50 8.58
CA ALA A 201 3.32 -3.78 9.17
C ALA A 201 4.57 -4.64 9.29
N ALA A 202 4.81 -5.21 10.48
CA ALA A 202 6.04 -5.92 10.80
C ALA A 202 7.34 -5.16 10.45
N GLY A 203 7.30 -3.81 10.43
CA GLY A 203 8.44 -2.95 10.13
C GLY A 203 8.74 -2.74 8.64
N ASP A 204 7.86 -3.19 7.74
CA ASP A 204 7.95 -2.94 6.30
C ASP A 204 6.74 -2.11 5.84
N ALA A 205 6.96 -1.25 4.84
CA ALA A 205 5.90 -0.38 4.32
C ALA A 205 4.83 -1.25 3.65
N SER A 206 3.60 -1.20 4.19
CA SER A 206 2.52 -2.13 3.80
C SER A 206 1.37 -1.43 3.09
N GLN A 207 0.97 -0.24 3.53
CA GLN A 207 -0.09 0.56 2.91
C GLN A 207 0.25 2.05 2.90
N VAL A 208 -0.39 2.78 1.99
CA VAL A 208 -0.29 4.23 1.87
C VAL A 208 -1.50 4.91 2.50
N SER A 209 -1.31 6.08 3.08
CA SER A 209 -2.37 7.04 3.37
C SER A 209 -2.07 8.35 2.63
N LEU A 210 -3.10 8.97 2.06
CA LEU A 210 -2.98 10.24 1.35
C LEU A 210 -3.99 11.25 1.92
N ARG A 211 -3.50 12.42 2.35
CA ARG A 211 -4.31 13.49 2.96
C ARG A 211 -5.20 12.98 4.12
N GLY A 212 -4.69 12.02 4.91
CA GLY A 212 -5.39 11.43 6.05
C GLY A 212 -6.37 10.30 5.72
N PHE A 213 -6.64 10.03 4.43
CA PHE A 213 -7.46 8.90 4.03
C PHE A 213 -6.64 7.61 3.98
N ALA A 214 -7.22 6.50 4.43
CA ALA A 214 -6.57 5.19 4.41
C ALA A 214 -6.33 4.68 2.98
N GLY A 215 -5.46 3.66 2.84
CA GLY A 215 -5.13 3.06 1.53
C GLY A 215 -6.31 2.40 0.82
N THR A 216 -7.38 2.11 1.54
CA THR A 216 -8.66 1.63 0.99
C THR A 216 -9.41 2.68 0.19
N GLN A 217 -9.06 3.96 0.38
CA GLN A 217 -9.68 5.14 -0.26
C GLN A 217 -8.65 5.94 -1.08
N THR A 218 -7.48 5.33 -1.33
CA THR A 218 -6.36 5.91 -2.09
C THR A 218 -5.88 4.88 -3.11
N PRO A 219 -6.49 4.80 -4.30
CA PRO A 219 -6.10 3.79 -5.30
C PRO A 219 -4.67 4.00 -5.77
N ILE A 220 -3.99 2.87 -6.03
CA ILE A 220 -2.68 2.81 -6.67
C ILE A 220 -2.85 2.13 -8.02
N THR A 221 -2.37 2.79 -9.07
CA THR A 221 -2.52 2.34 -10.46
C THR A 221 -1.16 2.24 -11.14
N VAL A 222 -1.08 1.42 -12.19
CA VAL A 222 0.06 1.42 -13.13
C VAL A 222 -0.45 1.80 -14.52
N ASP A 223 0.08 2.87 -15.09
CA ASP A 223 -0.41 3.44 -16.35
C ASP A 223 -1.94 3.73 -16.31
N GLY A 224 -2.42 4.13 -15.13
CA GLY A 224 -3.82 4.38 -14.83
C GLY A 224 -4.73 3.14 -14.90
N ASN A 225 -4.18 1.94 -14.78
CA ASN A 225 -4.92 0.68 -14.60
C ASN A 225 -4.79 0.23 -13.14
N ASP A 226 -5.87 -0.22 -12.51
CA ASP A 226 -5.85 -0.73 -11.13
C ASP A 226 -5.00 -2.00 -11.00
N ILE A 227 -4.37 -2.18 -9.84
CA ILE A 227 -3.55 -3.35 -9.51
C ILE A 227 -4.36 -4.28 -8.61
N PRO A 228 -4.44 -5.59 -8.90
CA PRO A 228 -5.08 -6.53 -7.99
C PRO A 228 -4.24 -6.69 -6.72
N SER A 229 -4.90 -6.86 -5.59
CA SER A 229 -4.30 -7.05 -4.28
C SER A 229 -5.20 -7.93 -3.44
N ALA A 230 -4.80 -9.19 -3.25
CA ALA A 230 -5.47 -10.16 -2.38
C ALA A 230 -5.23 -9.86 -0.89
N SER A 231 -5.51 -8.62 -0.47
CA SER A 231 -5.36 -8.20 0.91
C SER A 231 -6.35 -8.95 1.79
N SER A 232 -5.83 -9.88 2.60
CA SER A 232 -6.62 -10.62 3.58
C SER A 232 -6.27 -10.15 4.99
N SER A 233 -7.28 -9.64 5.67
CA SER A 233 -7.21 -9.30 7.10
C SER A 233 -7.95 -10.37 7.91
N ALA A 234 -7.74 -10.41 9.23
CA ALA A 234 -8.60 -11.20 10.12
C ALA A 234 -10.05 -10.68 10.11
N THR A 235 -10.25 -9.40 9.74
CA THR A 235 -11.54 -8.71 9.72
C THR A 235 -12.33 -8.87 8.42
N GLY A 236 -11.80 -9.62 7.43
CA GLY A 236 -12.46 -9.89 6.14
C GLY A 236 -11.71 -9.36 4.92
N ALA A 237 -12.36 -9.41 3.75
CA ALA A 237 -11.85 -8.87 2.50
C ALA A 237 -11.65 -7.34 2.55
N SER A 238 -10.62 -6.83 1.86
CA SER A 238 -10.27 -5.40 1.84
C SER A 238 -9.96 -4.88 0.44
N ARG A 239 -10.20 -3.58 0.21
CA ARG A 239 -9.79 -2.88 -1.02
C ARG A 239 -8.32 -2.45 -1.01
N GLY A 240 -7.70 -2.44 0.16
CA GLY A 240 -6.35 -1.91 0.36
C GLY A 240 -5.29 -2.66 -0.46
N ILE A 241 -4.34 -1.91 -1.01
CA ILE A 241 -3.24 -2.44 -1.81
C ILE A 241 -2.04 -2.73 -0.91
N LEU A 242 -1.52 -3.96 -0.99
CA LEU A 242 -0.31 -4.37 -0.26
C LEU A 242 0.95 -3.93 -1.02
N LEU A 243 1.60 -2.87 -0.54
CA LEU A 243 2.85 -2.33 -1.09
C LEU A 243 4.01 -3.35 -1.06
N GLU A 244 3.91 -4.36 -0.20
CA GLU A 244 4.85 -5.46 -0.10
C GLU A 244 4.98 -6.27 -1.41
N GLN A 245 3.94 -6.25 -2.25
CA GLN A 245 3.93 -6.98 -3.53
C GLN A 245 4.23 -6.09 -4.75
N ILE A 246 4.40 -4.77 -4.54
CA ILE A 246 4.66 -3.80 -5.61
C ILE A 246 6.12 -3.38 -5.59
N SER A 247 6.80 -3.48 -6.73
CA SER A 247 8.21 -3.16 -6.88
C SER A 247 8.45 -1.88 -7.70
N MET A 248 9.51 -1.15 -7.34
CA MET A 248 9.98 0.03 -8.07
C MET A 248 10.86 -0.27 -9.30
N SER A 249 11.31 -1.52 -9.51
CA SER A 249 12.36 -1.86 -10.49
C SER A 249 12.06 -1.43 -11.94
N ASN A 250 10.78 -1.46 -12.36
CA ASN A 250 10.33 -1.03 -13.69
C ASN A 250 9.64 0.34 -13.72
N VAL A 251 9.61 1.07 -12.59
CA VAL A 251 8.97 2.38 -12.51
C VAL A 251 9.96 3.46 -12.99
N ALA A 252 9.51 4.33 -13.87
CA ALA A 252 10.25 5.51 -14.32
C ALA A 252 9.86 6.75 -13.49
N ARG A 253 8.57 6.92 -13.24
CA ARG A 253 8.01 8.08 -12.52
C ARG A 253 6.84 7.65 -11.64
N VAL A 254 6.65 8.37 -10.53
CA VAL A 254 5.48 8.24 -9.66
C VAL A 254 4.72 9.56 -9.69
N GLU A 255 3.40 9.47 -9.89
CA GLU A 255 2.49 10.59 -9.81
C GLU A 255 1.65 10.48 -8.55
N VAL A 256 1.57 11.56 -7.77
CA VAL A 256 0.59 11.73 -6.71
C VAL A 256 -0.43 12.73 -7.20
N ILE A 257 -1.61 12.23 -7.58
CA ILE A 257 -2.67 13.03 -8.15
C ILE A 257 -3.63 13.45 -7.04
N LYS A 258 -3.85 14.75 -6.92
CA LYS A 258 -4.61 15.35 -5.83
C LYS A 258 -6.06 15.63 -6.21
N THR A 259 -6.28 16.00 -7.48
CA THR A 259 -7.61 16.28 -8.03
C THR A 259 -7.84 15.48 -9.32
N PRO A 260 -8.98 14.78 -9.47
CA PRO A 260 -9.25 14.03 -10.68
C PRO A 260 -9.72 14.92 -11.84
N VAL A 261 -9.66 14.36 -13.05
CA VAL A 261 -10.36 14.86 -14.25
C VAL A 261 -11.46 13.87 -14.64
N PRO A 262 -12.45 14.23 -15.48
CA PRO A 262 -13.57 13.35 -15.81
C PRO A 262 -13.17 11.99 -16.42
N SER A 263 -12.01 11.90 -17.08
CA SER A 263 -11.50 10.65 -17.63
C SER A 263 -10.95 9.67 -16.58
N MET A 264 -10.76 10.09 -15.32
CA MET A 264 -10.27 9.26 -14.22
C MET A 264 -11.43 8.65 -13.42
N SER A 265 -11.17 7.61 -12.63
CA SER A 265 -12.19 7.04 -11.74
C SER A 265 -12.65 8.04 -10.68
N ALA A 266 -13.91 7.94 -10.27
CA ALA A 266 -14.46 8.76 -9.20
C ALA A 266 -14.00 8.33 -7.79
N ASP A 267 -13.33 7.17 -7.67
CA ASP A 267 -12.71 6.67 -6.44
C ASP A 267 -11.46 7.48 -6.11
N PHE A 268 -11.64 8.59 -5.39
CA PHE A 268 -10.62 9.63 -5.29
C PHE A 268 -10.66 10.39 -3.96
N LEU A 269 -11.09 9.73 -2.89
CA LEU A 269 -11.22 10.36 -1.58
C LEU A 269 -9.89 10.82 -0.99
N GLY A 270 -8.83 10.00 -1.01
CA GLY A 270 -7.49 10.46 -0.60
C GLY A 270 -6.78 11.28 -1.68
N GLY A 271 -7.12 11.01 -2.93
CA GLY A 271 -6.27 11.24 -4.10
C GLY A 271 -5.89 9.89 -4.71
N SER A 272 -4.94 9.87 -5.64
CA SER A 272 -4.41 8.60 -6.18
C SER A 272 -2.90 8.62 -6.38
N VAL A 273 -2.30 7.44 -6.42
CA VAL A 273 -0.91 7.23 -6.82
C VAL A 273 -0.89 6.47 -8.15
N ASN A 274 -0.17 6.98 -9.14
CA ASN A 274 0.00 6.31 -10.42
C ASN A 274 1.48 6.06 -10.70
N LEU A 275 1.81 4.82 -11.08
CA LEU A 275 3.17 4.42 -11.44
C LEU A 275 3.29 4.41 -12.95
N LEU A 276 4.22 5.19 -13.50
CA LEU A 276 4.54 5.15 -14.91
C LEU A 276 5.72 4.20 -15.12
N PRO A 277 5.55 3.15 -15.95
CA PRO A 277 6.63 2.23 -16.25
C PRO A 277 7.67 2.83 -17.20
N LYS A 278 8.86 2.25 -17.21
CA LYS A 278 9.90 2.53 -18.21
C LYS A 278 9.41 2.14 -19.62
N SER A 279 9.74 2.96 -20.61
CA SER A 279 9.52 2.66 -22.03
C SER A 279 10.83 2.59 -22.80
N SER A 280 10.89 1.69 -23.79
CA SER A 280 11.98 1.60 -24.76
C SER A 280 12.05 2.80 -25.69
N PHE A 281 10.92 3.49 -25.94
CA PHE A 281 10.88 4.69 -26.76
C PHE A 281 11.32 5.96 -26.03
N GLU A 282 11.57 5.90 -24.72
CA GLU A 282 12.20 7.01 -23.99
C GLU A 282 13.71 7.12 -24.28
N ARG A 283 14.33 6.10 -24.92
CA ARG A 283 15.77 6.04 -25.18
C ARG A 283 16.10 5.84 -26.67
N SER A 284 17.22 6.42 -27.08
CA SER A 284 17.80 6.25 -28.43
C SER A 284 18.78 5.09 -28.53
N LYS A 285 19.35 4.63 -27.41
CA LYS A 285 20.34 3.54 -27.35
C LYS A 285 19.96 2.50 -26.29
N PRO A 286 20.35 1.23 -26.47
CA PRO A 286 20.25 0.23 -25.42
C PRO A 286 20.97 0.68 -24.15
N GLN A 287 20.39 0.34 -23.00
CA GLN A 287 21.05 0.51 -21.70
C GLN A 287 20.76 -0.72 -20.84
N LEU A 288 21.83 -1.31 -20.31
CA LEU A 288 21.74 -2.33 -19.26
C LEU A 288 22.24 -1.74 -17.95
N THR A 289 21.46 -1.87 -16.88
CA THR A 289 21.87 -1.54 -15.52
C THR A 289 21.78 -2.79 -14.67
N VAL A 290 22.86 -3.12 -13.97
CA VAL A 290 22.94 -4.27 -13.07
C VAL A 290 23.45 -3.80 -11.72
N ARG A 291 22.83 -4.24 -10.63
CA ARG A 291 23.28 -3.98 -9.27
C ARG A 291 23.40 -5.29 -8.52
N GLY A 292 24.55 -5.50 -7.88
CA GLY A 292 24.72 -6.51 -6.84
C GLY A 292 24.72 -5.82 -5.49
N THR A 293 23.91 -6.29 -4.55
CA THR A 293 23.68 -5.65 -3.25
C THR A 293 23.86 -6.66 -2.13
N VAL A 294 24.35 -6.21 -0.98
CA VAL A 294 24.33 -6.93 0.29
C VAL A 294 23.59 -6.07 1.31
N GLN A 295 22.62 -6.66 1.98
CA GLN A 295 21.74 -6.00 2.94
C GLN A 295 22.01 -6.54 4.34
N PHE A 296 22.00 -5.65 5.35
CA PHE A 296 22.27 -5.98 6.74
C PHE A 296 21.66 -4.92 7.68
N THR A 297 21.67 -5.19 8.98
CA THR A 297 21.09 -4.28 9.98
C THR A 297 22.08 -3.97 11.09
N SER A 298 21.85 -2.88 11.84
CA SER A 298 22.67 -2.52 13.01
C SER A 298 22.71 -3.62 14.07
N ASP A 299 21.68 -4.45 14.12
CA ASP A 299 21.53 -5.50 15.12
C ASP A 299 22.25 -6.79 14.71
N ASP A 300 22.53 -6.94 13.41
CA ASP A 300 23.07 -8.17 12.81
C ASP A 300 23.91 -7.87 11.56
N TYR A 301 25.20 -7.59 11.77
CA TYR A 301 26.20 -7.36 10.71
C TYR A 301 27.38 -8.35 10.74
N GLY A 302 27.28 -9.38 11.59
CA GLY A 302 28.31 -10.41 11.74
C GLY A 302 28.41 -11.38 10.55
N TRP A 303 29.60 -11.93 10.33
CA TRP A 303 29.88 -12.91 9.27
C TRP A 303 29.49 -14.35 9.63
N SER A 304 29.36 -14.63 10.93
CA SER A 304 28.94 -15.93 11.44
C SER A 304 27.47 -16.20 11.14
N LYS A 305 27.10 -17.49 11.06
CA LYS A 305 25.70 -17.87 11.05
C LYS A 305 25.14 -17.64 12.44
N THR A 306 24.02 -16.94 12.53
CA THR A 306 23.26 -16.79 13.77
C THR A 306 21.82 -17.27 13.54
N PRO A 307 21.14 -17.74 14.59
CA PRO A 307 19.72 -18.12 14.56
C PRO A 307 18.86 -17.13 13.75
N GLY A 308 18.05 -17.63 12.82
CA GLY A 308 16.96 -16.90 12.16
C GLY A 308 15.60 -17.23 12.76
N PRO A 309 14.51 -16.65 12.22
CA PRO A 309 13.18 -17.03 12.65
C PRO A 309 12.99 -18.53 12.40
N GLY A 310 12.45 -19.27 13.37
CA GLY A 310 12.17 -20.70 13.26
C GLY A 310 13.38 -21.62 13.16
N SER A 311 14.52 -21.19 13.71
CA SER A 311 15.65 -22.01 14.18
C SER A 311 16.74 -22.51 13.20
N PRO A 312 16.82 -22.18 11.88
CA PRO A 312 18.05 -22.43 11.13
C PRO A 312 19.07 -21.31 11.37
N ALA A 313 20.32 -21.66 11.64
CA ALA A 313 21.41 -20.69 11.67
C ALA A 313 21.71 -20.19 10.25
N THR A 314 21.43 -18.92 9.99
CA THR A 314 21.57 -18.27 8.67
C THR A 314 22.57 -17.11 8.73
N ARG A 315 23.19 -16.77 7.60
CA ARG A 315 23.99 -15.54 7.50
C ARG A 315 23.03 -14.34 7.44
N LYS A 316 23.35 -13.25 8.14
CA LYS A 316 22.49 -12.05 8.19
C LYS A 316 22.87 -10.98 7.17
N LEU A 317 24.07 -11.11 6.58
CA LEU A 317 24.43 -10.46 5.31
C LEU A 317 23.65 -11.15 4.19
N ARG A 318 22.61 -10.47 3.68
CA ARG A 318 21.70 -11.03 2.66
C ARG A 318 22.02 -10.47 1.27
N PRO A 319 22.24 -11.32 0.26
CA PRO A 319 22.47 -10.86 -1.10
C PRO A 319 21.17 -10.40 -1.76
N GLY A 320 21.28 -9.50 -2.72
CA GLY A 320 20.18 -9.11 -3.61
C GLY A 320 20.71 -8.54 -4.92
N TYR A 321 19.85 -8.43 -5.92
CA TYR A 321 20.21 -7.82 -7.20
C TYR A 321 19.07 -6.99 -7.78
N ASP A 322 19.42 -6.04 -8.64
CA ASP A 322 18.48 -5.35 -9.54
C ASP A 322 19.08 -5.32 -10.95
N LEU A 323 18.30 -5.75 -11.93
CA LEU A 323 18.61 -5.69 -13.33
C LEU A 323 17.54 -4.88 -14.04
N SER A 324 17.96 -3.93 -14.88
CA SER A 324 17.07 -3.16 -15.75
C SER A 324 17.68 -3.02 -17.13
N LEU A 325 16.98 -3.53 -18.14
CA LEU A 325 17.33 -3.46 -19.55
C LEU A 325 16.28 -2.63 -20.28
N VAL A 326 16.73 -1.62 -21.01
CA VAL A 326 15.90 -0.86 -21.96
C VAL A 326 16.56 -1.01 -23.32
N TYR A 327 15.88 -1.61 -24.28
CA TYR A 327 16.46 -1.97 -25.58
C TYR A 327 15.58 -1.45 -26.74
N PRO A 328 15.86 -0.24 -27.25
CA PRO A 328 15.26 0.23 -28.50
C PRO A 328 15.90 -0.52 -29.68
N VAL A 329 15.19 -1.45 -30.30
CA VAL A 329 15.69 -2.25 -31.44
C VAL A 329 15.66 -1.41 -32.71
N THR A 330 14.57 -0.68 -32.94
CA THR A 330 14.38 0.26 -34.03
C THR A 330 13.68 1.53 -33.53
N ARG A 331 13.50 2.54 -34.38
CA ARG A 331 12.69 3.74 -34.06
C ARG A 331 11.23 3.42 -33.71
N ASN A 332 10.74 2.25 -34.15
CA ASN A 332 9.34 1.83 -34.08
C ASN A 332 9.12 0.56 -33.25
N PHE A 333 10.17 -0.06 -32.72
CA PHE A 333 10.06 -1.29 -31.94
C PHE A 333 11.15 -1.36 -30.88
N GLY A 334 10.78 -1.70 -29.66
CA GLY A 334 11.72 -1.91 -28.57
C GLY A 334 11.08 -2.67 -27.41
N PHE A 335 11.90 -3.05 -26.45
CA PHE A 335 11.43 -3.74 -25.27
C PHE A 335 12.17 -3.28 -24.01
N THR A 336 11.54 -3.51 -22.87
CA THR A 336 12.15 -3.36 -21.55
C THR A 336 12.05 -4.68 -20.79
N PHE A 337 13.03 -4.93 -19.94
CA PHE A 337 13.02 -6.02 -18.99
C PHE A 337 13.58 -5.52 -17.66
N SER A 338 13.00 -5.91 -16.55
CA SER A 338 13.49 -5.57 -15.22
C SER A 338 13.27 -6.74 -14.28
N SER A 339 14.24 -7.00 -13.41
CA SER A 339 14.21 -8.07 -12.42
C SER A 339 14.89 -7.61 -11.13
N LEU A 340 14.28 -7.91 -9.99
CA LEU A 340 14.80 -7.56 -8.67
C LEU A 340 14.65 -8.77 -7.75
N LEU A 341 15.68 -9.07 -6.97
CA LEU A 341 15.63 -9.92 -5.79
C LEU A 341 16.13 -9.10 -4.60
N SER A 342 15.35 -9.06 -3.53
CA SER A 342 15.75 -8.47 -2.25
C SER A 342 15.46 -9.44 -1.13
N ASP A 343 16.50 -9.96 -0.47
CA ASP A 343 16.43 -10.73 0.78
C ASP A 343 16.87 -9.82 1.94
N GLN A 344 16.10 -9.79 3.03
CA GLN A 344 16.42 -9.07 4.24
C GLN A 344 16.15 -9.90 5.48
N PHE A 345 17.06 -9.77 6.45
CA PHE A 345 16.82 -10.15 7.83
C PHE A 345 16.71 -8.89 8.68
N GLY A 346 15.80 -8.89 9.65
CA GLY A 346 15.70 -7.82 10.63
C GLY A 346 15.08 -8.30 11.94
N ARG A 347 15.11 -7.44 12.94
CA ARG A 347 14.39 -7.64 14.20
C ARG A 347 13.51 -6.44 14.49
N LEU A 348 12.29 -6.70 14.95
CA LEU A 348 11.45 -5.68 15.56
C LEU A 348 11.52 -5.85 17.07
N LEU A 349 11.83 -4.76 17.77
CA LEU A 349 11.83 -4.75 19.22
C LEU A 349 10.71 -3.83 19.68
N SER A 350 9.81 -4.35 20.51
CA SER A 350 8.60 -3.65 20.96
C SER A 350 8.18 -4.18 22.34
N PRO A 351 8.95 -3.88 23.41
CA PRO A 351 8.52 -4.17 24.78
C PRO A 351 7.18 -3.49 25.08
N ILE A 352 6.31 -4.21 25.79
CA ILE A 352 5.01 -3.71 26.23
C ILE A 352 4.97 -3.64 27.75
N ALA A 353 4.53 -2.50 28.25
CA ALA A 353 4.33 -2.20 29.65
C ALA A 353 2.84 -2.12 29.98
N THR A 354 2.28 -3.13 30.67
CA THR A 354 0.90 -3.06 31.14
C THR A 354 0.84 -2.54 32.57
N TRP A 355 0.23 -1.37 32.72
CA TRP A 355 -0.12 -0.76 33.99
C TRP A 355 -1.60 -0.95 34.27
N GLN A 356 -1.94 -1.23 35.53
CA GLN A 356 -3.33 -1.30 35.98
C GLN A 356 -3.70 -0.02 36.72
N PHE A 357 -4.85 0.55 36.35
CA PHE A 357 -5.32 1.86 36.82
C PHE A 357 -6.64 1.77 37.59
N THR A 358 -7.37 0.66 37.46
CA THR A 358 -8.75 0.55 37.94
C THR A 358 -8.85 -0.12 39.31
N ALA A 359 -9.80 0.34 40.12
CA ALA A 359 -10.09 -0.22 41.43
C ALA A 359 -10.53 -1.69 41.36
N ALA A 360 -11.23 -2.09 40.29
CA ALA A 360 -11.64 -3.48 40.05
C ALA A 360 -10.44 -4.45 39.97
N GLN A 361 -9.25 -3.94 39.61
CA GLN A 361 -8.02 -4.71 39.53
C GLN A 361 -7.08 -4.44 40.73
N GLY A 362 -7.55 -3.69 41.73
CA GLY A 362 -6.79 -3.36 42.94
C GLY A 362 -5.78 -2.23 42.77
N ALA A 363 -5.97 -1.36 41.78
CA ALA A 363 -5.18 -0.15 41.57
C ALA A 363 -5.99 1.12 41.89
N ARG A 364 -5.33 2.27 41.85
CA ARG A 364 -5.97 3.60 41.79
C ARG A 364 -5.39 4.37 40.63
N GLU A 365 -6.14 5.25 39.98
CA GLU A 365 -5.60 6.07 38.88
C GLU A 365 -4.37 6.87 39.33
N THR A 366 -4.37 7.40 40.55
CA THR A 366 -3.25 8.15 41.14
C THR A 366 -2.11 7.27 41.66
N ALA A 367 -2.34 5.97 41.79
CA ALA A 367 -1.36 4.99 42.25
C ALA A 367 -1.54 3.67 41.46
N PRO A 368 -1.18 3.67 40.17
CA PRO A 368 -1.20 2.47 39.36
C PRO A 368 0.02 1.59 39.66
N TYR A 369 -0.09 0.31 39.33
CA TYR A 369 0.98 -0.66 39.50
C TYR A 369 1.32 -1.35 38.18
N ARG A 370 2.57 -1.81 38.07
CA ARG A 370 3.04 -2.59 36.92
C ARG A 370 2.56 -4.02 37.07
N GLN A 371 1.67 -4.49 36.19
CA GLN A 371 1.08 -5.83 36.31
C GLN A 371 1.88 -6.90 35.57
N THR A 372 2.39 -6.58 34.38
CA THR A 372 3.03 -7.58 33.53
C THR A 372 4.44 -7.19 33.09
N VAL A 373 5.22 -8.23 32.81
CA VAL A 373 6.48 -8.15 32.08
C VAL A 373 6.37 -9.02 30.84
N ASN A 374 6.82 -8.48 29.71
CA ASN A 374 6.74 -9.15 28.43
C ASN A 374 8.09 -9.10 27.69
N PRO A 375 9.05 -9.97 28.02
CA PRO A 375 10.23 -10.14 27.18
C PRO A 375 9.79 -10.63 25.80
N ARG A 376 10.30 -9.96 24.77
CA ARG A 376 9.90 -10.18 23.38
C ARG A 376 11.08 -10.04 22.42
N ASN A 377 11.18 -10.96 21.47
CA ASN A 377 12.11 -10.91 20.34
C ASN A 377 11.34 -11.25 19.06
N ASP A 378 11.35 -10.37 18.06
CA ASP A 378 10.65 -10.60 16.79
C ASP A 378 11.64 -10.68 15.61
N PRO A 379 12.34 -11.80 15.43
CA PRO A 379 13.13 -12.03 14.23
C PRO A 379 12.20 -12.15 13.01
N ARG A 380 12.63 -11.53 11.90
CA ARG A 380 11.93 -11.61 10.63
C ARG A 380 12.88 -11.79 9.45
N GLU A 381 12.39 -12.52 8.47
CA GLU A 381 12.99 -12.69 7.15
C GLU A 381 11.97 -12.29 6.10
N THR A 382 12.41 -11.47 5.14
CA THR A 382 11.58 -11.01 4.03
C THR A 382 12.33 -11.16 2.73
N GLU A 383 11.71 -11.82 1.77
CA GLU A 383 12.20 -11.97 0.41
C GLU A 383 11.20 -11.33 -0.56
N ARG A 384 11.70 -10.56 -1.52
CA ARG A 384 10.91 -9.97 -2.58
C ARG A 384 11.55 -10.27 -3.92
N ASP A 385 10.78 -10.87 -4.82
CA ASP A 385 11.13 -10.93 -6.24
C ASP A 385 10.18 -10.07 -7.05
N SER A 386 10.71 -9.45 -8.10
CA SER A 386 9.86 -8.85 -9.10
C SER A 386 10.42 -9.03 -10.49
N TYR A 387 9.51 -9.17 -11.44
CA TYR A 387 9.80 -9.26 -12.87
C TYR A 387 8.85 -8.32 -13.60
N ALA A 388 9.37 -7.58 -14.55
CA ALA A 388 8.55 -6.76 -15.42
C ALA A 388 9.15 -6.73 -16.80
N ALA A 389 8.31 -6.82 -17.82
CA ALA A 389 8.71 -6.70 -19.20
C ALA A 389 7.68 -5.86 -19.94
N SER A 390 8.14 -5.09 -20.92
CA SER A 390 7.25 -4.43 -21.87
C SER A 390 7.80 -4.49 -23.28
N VAL A 391 6.91 -4.46 -24.26
CA VAL A 391 7.22 -4.29 -25.68
C VAL A 391 6.49 -3.04 -26.14
N ASP A 392 7.24 -2.08 -26.67
CA ASP A 392 6.68 -0.90 -27.30
C ASP A 392 6.78 -1.03 -28.82
N TRP A 393 5.67 -0.80 -29.51
CA TRP A 393 5.57 -0.99 -30.95
C TRP A 393 4.78 0.12 -31.62
N ARG A 394 5.31 0.64 -32.72
CA ARG A 394 4.66 1.57 -33.63
C ARG A 394 4.42 0.88 -34.95
N PRO A 395 3.32 0.12 -35.09
CA PRO A 395 3.01 -0.59 -36.33
C PRO A 395 2.80 0.37 -37.50
N ILE A 396 2.26 1.55 -37.24
CA ILE A 396 2.05 2.64 -38.20
C ILE A 396 2.37 3.98 -37.50
N GLU A 397 2.63 5.03 -38.27
CA GLU A 397 3.02 6.36 -37.74
C GLU A 397 2.01 6.94 -36.75
N SER A 398 0.72 6.65 -36.96
CA SER A 398 -0.37 7.18 -36.14
C SER A 398 -0.72 6.33 -34.93
N LEU A 399 -0.07 5.17 -34.70
CA LEU A 399 -0.42 4.26 -33.60
C LEU A 399 0.83 3.82 -32.83
N THR A 400 0.82 4.05 -31.53
CA THR A 400 1.80 3.50 -30.58
C THR A 400 1.09 2.50 -29.67
N LEU A 401 1.67 1.32 -29.49
CA LEU A 401 1.17 0.24 -28.65
C LEU A 401 2.23 -0.13 -27.61
N THR A 402 1.78 -0.48 -26.41
CA THR A 402 2.62 -1.04 -25.36
C THR A 402 1.94 -2.29 -24.80
N LEU A 403 2.63 -3.43 -24.88
CA LEU A 403 2.25 -4.65 -24.18
C LEU A 403 3.16 -4.79 -22.96
N GLY A 404 2.58 -4.89 -21.76
CA GLY A 404 3.32 -5.00 -20.50
C GLY A 404 2.90 -6.22 -19.70
N TYR A 405 3.86 -6.83 -19.02
CA TYR A 405 3.65 -7.86 -18.01
C TYR A 405 4.45 -7.52 -16.76
N ARG A 406 3.85 -7.70 -15.59
CA ARG A 406 4.49 -7.47 -14.30
C ARG A 406 4.10 -8.58 -13.34
N ARG A 407 5.08 -9.00 -12.53
CA ARG A 407 4.91 -9.94 -11.43
C ARG A 407 5.70 -9.44 -10.22
N GLY A 408 5.05 -9.40 -9.06
CA GLY A 408 5.71 -9.17 -7.77
C GLY A 408 5.38 -10.30 -6.81
N THR A 409 6.37 -10.83 -6.12
CA THR A 409 6.24 -11.82 -5.06
C THR A 409 6.78 -11.25 -3.75
N TYR A 410 6.18 -11.69 -2.65
CA TYR A 410 6.63 -11.35 -1.31
C TYR A 410 6.51 -12.57 -0.41
N ASP A 411 7.60 -12.94 0.23
CA ASP A 411 7.64 -14.01 1.23
C ASP A 411 8.13 -13.42 2.56
N LEU A 412 7.30 -13.54 3.60
CA LEU A 412 7.62 -13.12 4.95
C LEU A 412 7.60 -14.34 5.86
N PHE A 413 8.62 -14.46 6.69
CA PHE A 413 8.59 -15.33 7.85
C PHE A 413 8.95 -14.55 9.11
N THR A 414 8.07 -14.59 10.10
CA THR A 414 8.30 -14.02 11.43
C THR A 414 8.13 -15.11 12.47
N ALA A 415 8.99 -15.11 13.48
CA ALA A 415 8.92 -16.02 14.61
C ALA A 415 9.02 -15.23 15.92
N PRO A 416 8.00 -14.43 16.26
CA PRO A 416 8.02 -13.65 17.48
C PRO A 416 7.97 -14.56 18.70
N ASP A 417 9.00 -14.43 19.53
CA ASP A 417 9.11 -15.05 20.83
C ASP A 417 8.57 -14.12 21.89
N ARG A 418 7.53 -14.57 22.58
CA ARG A 418 6.81 -13.75 23.56
C ARG A 418 6.45 -14.58 24.77
N MET A 419 6.88 -14.12 25.94
CA MET A 419 6.45 -14.63 27.24
C MET A 419 5.79 -13.50 28.01
N THR A 420 4.71 -13.78 28.73
CA THR A 420 4.08 -12.83 29.65
C THR A 420 4.10 -13.40 31.05
N LEU A 421 4.72 -12.68 31.97
CA LEU A 421 4.60 -12.91 33.41
C LEU A 421 3.65 -11.86 33.98
N SER A 422 2.72 -12.28 34.84
CA SER A 422 1.74 -11.39 35.49
C SER A 422 1.80 -11.54 37.00
N THR A 423 1.69 -10.42 37.72
CA THR A 423 1.52 -10.41 39.18
C THR A 423 0.12 -10.83 39.63
N GLY A 424 -0.78 -11.06 38.68
CA GLY A 424 -2.21 -11.21 38.93
C GLY A 424 -2.88 -9.87 39.25
N ASN A 425 -4.16 -9.94 39.60
CA ASN A 425 -4.96 -8.79 40.01
C ASN A 425 -4.87 -8.61 41.53
N ASN A 426 -5.06 -7.38 42.00
CA ASN A 426 -5.04 -7.02 43.42
C ASN A 426 -3.71 -7.44 44.09
N PRO A 427 -2.57 -6.83 43.72
CA PRO A 427 -1.28 -7.09 44.36
C PRO A 427 -1.33 -6.80 45.87
N THR A 428 -0.41 -7.41 46.63
CA THR A 428 -0.32 -7.24 48.08
C THR A 428 0.30 -5.90 48.47
N VAL A 429 1.38 -5.52 47.78
CA VAL A 429 2.06 -4.23 47.94
C VAL A 429 2.58 -3.78 46.58
N TYR A 430 2.50 -2.49 46.30
CA TYR A 430 3.01 -1.91 45.06
C TYR A 430 3.37 -0.43 45.26
N GLY A 431 4.15 0.10 44.33
CA GLY A 431 4.54 1.50 44.30
C GLY A 431 5.09 1.90 42.93
N PRO A 432 5.70 3.09 42.83
CA PRO A 432 6.20 3.63 41.57
C PRO A 432 7.24 2.75 40.86
N ASP A 433 7.99 1.95 41.63
CA ASP A 433 9.12 1.17 41.13
C ASP A 433 9.09 -0.31 41.54
N PHE A 434 7.98 -0.79 42.12
CA PHE A 434 7.83 -2.19 42.47
C PHE A 434 6.37 -2.66 42.49
N THR A 435 6.16 -3.95 42.25
CA THR A 435 4.86 -4.62 42.43
C THR A 435 5.10 -6.01 43.00
N GLN A 436 4.35 -6.39 44.04
CA GLN A 436 4.32 -7.74 44.58
C GLN A 436 2.92 -8.32 44.47
N GLY A 437 2.79 -9.41 43.70
CA GLY A 437 1.53 -10.14 43.55
C GLY A 437 1.03 -10.78 44.85
N ARG A 438 -0.18 -11.33 44.80
CA ARG A 438 -0.68 -12.23 45.84
C ARG A 438 -0.08 -13.62 45.69
N SER A 439 0.01 -14.34 46.81
CA SER A 439 0.46 -15.73 46.78
C SER A 439 -0.46 -16.59 45.91
N GLY A 440 0.14 -17.36 45.00
CA GLY A 440 -0.57 -18.21 44.02
C GLY A 440 -1.26 -17.46 42.87
N ALA A 441 -1.17 -16.12 42.82
CA ALA A 441 -1.86 -15.32 41.80
C ALA A 441 -1.02 -15.07 40.54
N ALA A 442 0.27 -15.39 40.57
CA ALA A 442 1.14 -15.17 39.42
C ALA A 442 0.78 -16.12 38.27
N THR A 443 0.88 -15.61 37.05
CA THR A 443 0.76 -16.43 35.85
C THR A 443 1.99 -16.23 34.96
N GLY A 444 2.40 -17.30 34.28
CA GLY A 444 3.43 -17.27 33.25
C GLY A 444 2.92 -17.98 32.01
N VAL A 445 2.98 -17.30 30.86
CA VAL A 445 2.46 -17.83 29.60
C VAL A 445 3.42 -17.52 28.46
N HIS A 446 3.84 -18.54 27.71
CA HIS A 446 4.45 -18.34 26.40
C HIS A 446 3.34 -18.29 25.35
N GLN A 447 3.34 -17.26 24.50
CA GLN A 447 2.40 -17.11 23.39
C GLN A 447 3.19 -16.76 22.12
N GLN A 448 3.79 -17.76 21.51
CA GLN A 448 4.48 -17.60 20.23
C GLN A 448 3.47 -17.64 19.09
N ILE A 449 3.62 -16.73 18.13
CA ILE A 449 2.77 -16.65 16.94
C ILE A 449 3.65 -16.51 15.71
N TRP A 450 4.17 -17.63 15.22
CA TRP A 450 4.95 -17.68 14.00
C TRP A 450 4.05 -17.44 12.79
N THR A 451 4.50 -16.58 11.89
CA THR A 451 3.72 -16.21 10.70
C THR A 451 4.57 -16.39 9.46
N GLY A 452 4.21 -17.38 8.63
CA GLY A 452 4.56 -17.42 7.22
C GLY A 452 3.48 -16.71 6.41
N LYS A 453 3.87 -15.81 5.50
CA LYS A 453 2.98 -15.09 4.59
C LYS A 453 3.62 -15.07 3.21
N LYS A 454 2.86 -15.47 2.18
CA LYS A 454 3.33 -15.46 0.79
C LYS A 454 2.30 -14.79 -0.11
N GLY A 455 2.72 -13.73 -0.79
CA GLY A 455 1.90 -12.96 -1.74
C GLY A 455 2.46 -13.03 -3.15
N THR A 456 1.59 -13.01 -4.16
CA THR A 456 1.98 -12.83 -5.56
C THR A 456 0.95 -11.98 -6.26
N THR A 457 1.40 -11.03 -7.08
CA THR A 457 0.55 -10.17 -7.91
C THR A 457 1.06 -10.21 -9.34
N ASN A 458 0.17 -10.49 -10.30
CA ASN A 458 0.43 -10.48 -11.73
C ASN A 458 -0.46 -9.43 -12.41
N LEU A 459 0.09 -8.72 -13.39
CA LEU A 459 -0.65 -7.77 -14.21
C LEU A 459 -0.14 -7.80 -15.65
N SER A 460 -1.04 -8.11 -16.58
CA SER A 460 -0.82 -8.01 -18.01
C SER A 460 -1.65 -6.85 -18.57
N SER A 461 -1.04 -5.96 -19.34
CA SER A 461 -1.69 -4.77 -19.87
C SER A 461 -1.35 -4.56 -21.33
N LEU A 462 -2.35 -4.19 -22.13
CA LEU A 462 -2.19 -3.61 -23.45
C LEU A 462 -2.67 -2.16 -23.38
N SER A 463 -1.82 -1.22 -23.76
CA SER A 463 -2.22 0.18 -23.95
C SER A 463 -1.84 0.67 -25.33
N GLY A 464 -2.56 1.67 -25.82
CA GLY A 464 -2.30 2.23 -27.13
C GLY A 464 -2.77 3.66 -27.26
N ARG A 465 -2.04 4.42 -28.07
CA ARG A 465 -2.34 5.79 -28.44
C ARG A 465 -2.36 5.94 -29.96
N TYR A 466 -3.49 6.41 -30.47
CA TYR A 466 -3.69 6.78 -31.85
C TYR A 466 -3.68 8.30 -32.01
N ARG A 467 -2.97 8.84 -33.00
CA ARG A 467 -2.97 10.28 -33.32
C ARG A 467 -2.93 10.49 -34.84
N LYS A 468 -3.97 11.11 -35.39
CA LYS A 468 -4.04 11.49 -36.81
C LYS A 468 -4.91 12.71 -37.01
N GLY A 469 -4.38 13.74 -37.68
CA GLY A 469 -5.11 14.99 -37.89
C GLY A 469 -5.46 15.66 -36.56
N LEU A 470 -6.74 15.97 -36.38
CA LEU A 470 -7.28 16.59 -35.16
C LEU A 470 -7.76 15.57 -34.11
N TRP A 471 -7.55 14.27 -34.35
CA TRP A 471 -8.03 13.21 -33.48
C TRP A 471 -6.89 12.57 -32.70
N THR A 472 -7.15 12.35 -31.41
CA THR A 472 -6.32 11.53 -30.53
C THR A 472 -7.21 10.49 -29.87
N GLY A 473 -6.83 9.21 -29.94
CA GLY A 473 -7.51 8.13 -29.25
C GLY A 473 -6.55 7.44 -28.29
N ASP A 474 -6.99 7.15 -27.07
CA ASP A 474 -6.22 6.38 -26.09
C ASP A 474 -7.07 5.19 -25.65
N PHE A 475 -6.46 4.00 -25.56
CA PHE A 475 -7.12 2.84 -24.98
C PHE A 475 -6.18 2.07 -24.08
N SER A 476 -6.75 1.37 -23.11
CA SER A 476 -6.05 0.29 -22.43
C SER A 476 -7.00 -0.83 -22.05
N ALA A 477 -6.44 -2.03 -21.97
CA ALA A 477 -7.06 -3.20 -21.39
C ALA A 477 -6.03 -3.90 -20.51
N SER A 478 -6.45 -4.40 -19.36
CA SER A 478 -5.57 -5.18 -18.51
C SER A 478 -6.33 -6.27 -17.78
N ILE A 479 -5.63 -7.38 -17.56
CA ILE A 479 -6.05 -8.48 -16.73
C ILE A 479 -4.99 -8.68 -15.66
N GLY A 480 -5.42 -9.00 -14.45
CA GLY A 480 -4.50 -9.27 -13.35
C GLY A 480 -5.12 -10.20 -12.33
N ASP A 481 -4.23 -10.87 -11.61
CA ASP A 481 -4.56 -11.75 -10.50
C ASP A 481 -3.61 -11.46 -9.34
N SER A 482 -4.10 -11.59 -8.13
CA SER A 482 -3.30 -11.56 -6.92
C SER A 482 -3.71 -12.72 -6.02
N TYR A 483 -2.74 -13.29 -5.33
CA TYR A 483 -2.91 -14.38 -4.39
C TYR A 483 -2.15 -14.08 -3.10
N LEU A 484 -2.77 -14.38 -1.96
CA LEU A 484 -2.15 -14.30 -0.65
C LEU A 484 -2.44 -15.57 0.13
N ASP A 485 -1.39 -16.13 0.71
CA ASP A 485 -1.41 -17.34 1.51
C ASP A 485 -0.68 -17.16 2.84
N TYR A 486 -1.07 -17.92 3.84
CA TYR A 486 -0.38 -18.02 5.13
C TYR A 486 0.04 -19.47 5.38
N PRO A 487 1.09 -19.96 4.69
CA PRO A 487 1.38 -21.38 4.57
C PRO A 487 2.12 -21.95 5.80
N ASN A 488 1.55 -21.83 7.00
CA ASN A 488 2.21 -22.22 8.25
C ASN A 488 2.44 -23.75 8.34
N ILE A 489 1.37 -24.53 8.18
CA ILE A 489 1.41 -25.99 8.20
C ILE A 489 2.22 -26.54 7.02
N GLN A 490 2.08 -25.94 5.83
CA GLN A 490 2.80 -26.33 4.63
C GLN A 490 4.31 -26.09 4.78
N ARG A 491 4.72 -25.15 5.63
CA ARG A 491 6.12 -24.92 6.03
C ARG A 491 6.57 -25.79 7.21
N GLY A 492 5.72 -26.68 7.71
CA GLY A 492 6.05 -27.67 8.74
C GLY A 492 6.12 -27.11 10.16
N PHE A 493 5.28 -26.15 10.52
CA PHE A 493 5.16 -25.66 11.90
C PHE A 493 3.70 -25.30 12.26
N PHE A 494 3.35 -25.42 13.54
CA PHE A 494 2.14 -24.79 14.07
C PHE A 494 2.31 -23.28 14.10
N ARG A 495 1.28 -22.51 13.78
CA ARG A 495 1.33 -21.04 13.90
C ARG A 495 1.54 -20.60 15.34
N SER A 496 0.87 -21.24 16.28
CA SER A 496 0.90 -20.82 17.67
C SER A 496 1.04 -21.98 18.61
N VAL A 497 1.64 -21.69 19.76
CA VAL A 497 1.66 -22.55 20.94
C VAL A 497 1.36 -21.68 22.15
N THR A 498 0.56 -22.22 23.07
CA THR A 498 0.36 -21.65 24.40
C THR A 498 0.91 -22.62 25.43
N THR A 499 1.80 -22.12 26.30
CA THR A 499 2.24 -22.85 27.49
C THR A 499 1.84 -22.09 28.75
N ARG A 500 1.62 -22.80 29.87
CA ARG A 500 1.26 -22.19 31.16
C ARG A 500 2.17 -22.67 32.27
N LEU A 501 2.55 -21.75 33.15
CA LEU A 501 3.24 -22.05 34.39
C LEU A 501 2.40 -23.05 35.21
N THR A 502 3.02 -24.15 35.63
CA THR A 502 2.34 -25.24 36.34
C THR A 502 2.24 -24.99 37.83
N ASP A 503 3.15 -24.20 38.39
CA ASP A 503 3.26 -23.98 39.83
C ASP A 503 2.56 -22.69 40.29
N PRO A 504 1.63 -22.76 41.26
CA PRO A 504 1.09 -21.57 41.90
C PRO A 504 2.21 -20.72 42.51
N ALA A 505 2.38 -19.50 42.00
CA ALA A 505 3.51 -18.67 42.35
C ALA A 505 3.13 -17.24 42.77
N THR A 506 4.07 -16.55 43.41
CA THR A 506 4.07 -15.12 43.64
C THR A 506 5.11 -14.48 42.73
N LEU A 507 4.76 -13.38 42.05
CA LEU A 507 5.69 -12.61 41.23
C LEU A 507 6.00 -11.26 41.90
N ARG A 508 7.29 -10.93 41.98
CA ARG A 508 7.81 -9.65 42.43
C ARG A 508 8.58 -8.98 41.30
N LEU A 509 8.23 -7.73 41.03
CA LEU A 509 8.83 -6.87 40.02
C LEU A 509 9.43 -5.64 40.71
N GLU A 510 10.66 -5.25 40.37
CA GLU A 510 11.30 -4.04 40.90
C GLU A 510 12.21 -3.35 39.88
N GLY A 511 12.43 -2.04 40.03
CA GLY A 511 13.43 -1.30 39.28
C GLY A 511 13.05 -1.05 37.82
N PHE A 512 11.78 -0.69 37.56
CA PHE A 512 11.26 -0.39 36.22
C PHE A 512 10.97 1.10 35.97
N TYR A 513 11.12 1.98 36.96
CA TYR A 513 10.78 3.40 36.89
C TYR A 513 11.55 4.16 35.80
N GLN A 514 12.84 3.86 35.58
CA GLN A 514 13.69 4.59 34.62
C GLN A 514 13.87 3.88 33.28
N THR A 515 13.81 2.55 33.27
CA THR A 515 14.18 1.69 32.12
C THR A 515 12.97 1.12 31.38
N ASN A 516 11.77 1.25 31.96
CA ASN A 516 10.51 0.61 31.54
C ASN A 516 10.55 -0.94 31.52
N ALA A 517 11.66 -1.53 31.96
CA ALA A 517 11.91 -2.96 32.10
C ALA A 517 12.41 -3.23 33.52
N PRO A 518 11.81 -4.14 34.30
CA PRO A 518 12.23 -4.40 35.67
C PRO A 518 13.69 -4.86 35.75
N ASN A 519 14.42 -4.36 36.76
CA ASN A 519 15.73 -4.87 37.14
C ASN A 519 15.62 -6.21 37.87
N VAL A 520 14.53 -6.41 38.62
CA VAL A 520 14.23 -7.64 39.35
C VAL A 520 12.94 -8.24 38.81
N ILE A 521 13.01 -9.51 38.44
CA ILE A 521 11.86 -10.37 38.10
C ILE A 521 12.04 -11.65 38.90
N GLU A 522 11.35 -11.75 40.02
CA GLU A 522 11.47 -12.88 40.94
C GLU A 522 10.14 -13.61 41.07
N LEU A 523 10.14 -14.89 40.70
CA LEU A 523 9.00 -15.78 40.83
C LEU A 523 9.28 -16.74 41.99
N ARG A 524 8.36 -16.89 42.93
CA ARG A 524 8.50 -17.80 44.08
C ARG A 524 7.31 -18.71 44.22
N HIS A 525 7.54 -19.97 44.57
CA HIS A 525 6.49 -20.93 44.92
C HIS A 525 5.60 -20.35 46.02
N ALA A 526 4.28 -20.44 45.84
CA ALA A 526 3.29 -19.92 46.79
C ALA A 526 3.36 -20.62 48.15
N ALA A 527 3.66 -21.93 48.15
CA ALA A 527 3.68 -22.76 49.35
C ALA A 527 5.03 -22.77 50.08
N THR A 528 6.14 -22.83 49.34
CA THR A 528 7.49 -23.04 49.92
C THR A 528 8.36 -21.78 49.95
N GLY A 529 8.00 -20.73 49.19
CA GLY A 529 8.81 -19.51 49.05
C GLY A 529 10.12 -19.70 48.27
N ALA A 530 10.41 -20.90 47.78
CA ALA A 530 11.57 -21.17 46.94
C ALA A 530 11.49 -20.41 45.61
N VAL A 531 12.64 -20.02 45.05
CA VAL A 531 12.71 -19.28 43.79
C VAL A 531 12.49 -20.23 42.61
N ILE A 532 11.60 -19.84 41.70
CA ILE A 532 11.33 -20.54 40.44
C ILE A 532 12.14 -19.86 39.34
N ASP A 533 12.94 -20.63 38.60
CA ASP A 533 13.56 -20.14 37.37
C ASP A 533 12.50 -20.05 36.27
N TRP A 534 11.86 -18.88 36.16
CA TRP A 534 10.80 -18.61 35.20
C TRP A 534 11.24 -18.74 33.74
N LYS A 535 12.55 -18.81 33.47
CA LYS A 535 13.15 -18.94 32.14
C LYS A 535 13.18 -20.37 31.61
N ARG A 536 12.87 -21.38 32.44
CA ARG A 536 12.95 -22.80 32.09
C ARG A 536 11.59 -23.36 31.71
N LEU A 537 11.49 -23.98 30.54
CA LEU A 537 10.25 -24.61 30.08
C LEU A 537 9.83 -25.82 30.91
N ALA A 538 10.73 -26.39 31.72
CA ALA A 538 10.39 -27.44 32.68
C ALA A 538 9.32 -27.02 33.70
N ASN A 539 9.16 -25.72 33.95
CA ASN A 539 8.13 -25.17 34.84
C ASN A 539 6.78 -24.88 34.13
N TYR A 540 6.63 -25.30 32.86
CA TYR A 540 5.48 -24.99 32.03
C TYR A 540 4.92 -26.25 31.37
N THR A 541 3.60 -26.29 31.18
CA THR A 541 2.92 -27.31 30.36
C THR A 541 2.36 -26.68 29.09
N ILE A 542 2.32 -27.48 28.01
CA ILE A 542 1.67 -27.09 26.75
C ILE A 542 0.17 -27.26 26.92
N THR A 543 -0.60 -26.22 26.61
CA THR A 543 -2.07 -26.28 26.70
C THR A 543 -2.70 -26.46 25.33
N SER A 544 -2.21 -25.72 24.34
CA SER A 544 -2.77 -25.75 23.00
C SER A 544 -1.78 -25.34 21.94
N VAL A 545 -2.03 -25.82 20.73
CA VAL A 545 -1.35 -25.40 19.51
C VAL A 545 -2.39 -24.99 18.47
N GLY A 546 -2.03 -24.10 17.55
CA GLY A 546 -2.96 -23.59 16.55
C GLY A 546 -2.32 -23.41 15.18
N ALA A 547 -3.14 -23.38 14.16
CA ALA A 547 -2.76 -22.99 12.81
C ALA A 547 -3.70 -21.91 12.27
N ASP A 548 -3.28 -21.26 11.20
CA ASP A 548 -4.06 -20.25 10.49
C ASP A 548 -3.62 -20.31 9.04
N ASN A 549 -4.49 -20.79 8.17
CA ASN A 549 -4.27 -20.82 6.75
C ASN A 549 -5.28 -19.86 6.13
N ARG A 550 -4.80 -18.73 5.60
CA ARG A 550 -5.65 -17.71 4.99
C ARG A 550 -5.35 -17.67 3.51
N ASN A 551 -6.30 -18.10 2.70
CA ASN A 551 -6.20 -18.06 1.25
C ASN A 551 -7.12 -16.96 0.75
N ALA A 552 -6.55 -16.01 0.01
CA ALA A 552 -7.31 -14.98 -0.67
C ALA A 552 -6.83 -14.82 -2.11
N THR A 553 -7.76 -14.58 -3.02
CA THR A 553 -7.50 -14.20 -4.41
C THR A 553 -8.20 -12.90 -4.75
N ASP A 554 -7.61 -12.15 -5.67
CA ASP A 554 -8.20 -10.95 -6.26
C ASP A 554 -7.95 -10.96 -7.77
N ASP A 555 -9.01 -11.15 -8.55
CA ASP A 555 -8.96 -11.17 -10.00
C ASP A 555 -9.57 -9.88 -10.55
N ILE A 556 -8.86 -9.19 -11.44
CA ILE A 556 -9.32 -7.95 -12.05
C ILE A 556 -9.25 -8.03 -13.57
N THR A 557 -10.31 -7.55 -14.23
CA THR A 557 -10.36 -7.32 -15.68
C THR A 557 -10.90 -5.92 -15.92
N GLN A 558 -10.19 -5.13 -16.70
CA GLN A 558 -10.58 -3.74 -16.95
C GLN A 558 -10.20 -3.29 -18.36
N ALA A 559 -10.98 -2.35 -18.89
CA ALA A 559 -10.73 -1.70 -20.16
C ALA A 559 -11.21 -0.25 -20.12
N LYS A 560 -10.49 0.65 -20.79
CA LYS A 560 -10.87 2.05 -21.00
C LYS A 560 -10.58 2.48 -22.43
N VAL A 561 -11.43 3.33 -22.98
CA VAL A 561 -11.26 3.93 -24.30
C VAL A 561 -11.63 5.41 -24.20
N ASN A 562 -10.77 6.26 -24.76
CA ASN A 562 -10.91 7.70 -24.79
C ASN A 562 -10.73 8.18 -26.23
N LEU A 563 -11.58 9.11 -26.65
CA LEU A 563 -11.49 9.76 -27.95
C LEU A 563 -11.55 11.27 -27.74
N ARG A 564 -10.50 11.95 -28.18
CA ARG A 564 -10.34 13.41 -28.13
C ARG A 564 -10.32 13.98 -29.54
N ARG A 565 -10.98 15.12 -29.72
CA ARG A 565 -10.88 15.95 -30.92
C ARG A 565 -10.47 17.37 -30.53
N ASP A 566 -9.39 17.84 -31.12
CA ASP A 566 -8.97 19.24 -31.03
C ASP A 566 -9.70 20.06 -32.12
N LEU A 567 -10.29 21.18 -31.73
CA LEU A 567 -11.09 22.08 -32.56
C LEU A 567 -10.40 23.44 -32.62
N PRO A 568 -9.79 23.83 -33.75
CA PRO A 568 -9.21 25.14 -33.90
C PRO A 568 -10.34 26.17 -34.08
N LEU A 569 -10.69 26.91 -33.01
CA LEU A 569 -11.74 27.92 -33.01
C LEU A 569 -11.14 29.31 -32.81
N GLY A 570 -10.75 29.94 -33.93
CA GLY A 570 -10.16 31.28 -33.93
C GLY A 570 -8.86 31.35 -33.11
N ARG A 571 -8.82 32.22 -32.10
CA ARG A 571 -7.69 32.37 -31.15
C ARG A 571 -7.76 31.43 -29.94
N ALA A 572 -8.82 30.63 -29.80
CA ALA A 572 -8.97 29.68 -28.72
C ALA A 572 -8.69 28.25 -29.22
N THR A 573 -7.97 27.47 -28.42
CA THR A 573 -7.85 26.02 -28.66
C THR A 573 -8.91 25.32 -27.82
N VAL A 574 -9.90 24.72 -28.47
CA VAL A 574 -10.95 23.94 -27.81
C VAL A 574 -10.67 22.47 -28.07
N ALA A 575 -10.90 21.60 -27.08
CA ALA A 575 -10.90 20.18 -27.27
C ALA A 575 -12.08 19.54 -26.55
N ILE A 576 -12.64 18.50 -27.17
CA ILE A 576 -13.70 17.68 -26.60
C ILE A 576 -13.16 16.27 -26.50
N GLN A 577 -13.36 15.64 -25.35
CA GLN A 577 -12.99 14.26 -25.10
C GLN A 577 -14.17 13.50 -24.51
N VAL A 578 -14.41 12.31 -25.05
CA VAL A 578 -15.40 11.35 -24.55
C VAL A 578 -14.72 10.03 -24.28
N GLY A 579 -15.25 9.26 -23.35
CA GLY A 579 -14.73 7.93 -23.14
C GLY A 579 -15.59 7.07 -22.23
N GLY A 580 -15.24 5.80 -22.19
CA GLY A 580 -15.89 4.78 -21.38
C GLY A 580 -14.87 3.92 -20.66
N ALA A 581 -15.27 3.37 -19.52
CA ALA A 581 -14.47 2.43 -18.76
C ALA A 581 -15.34 1.30 -18.21
N PHE A 582 -14.77 0.10 -18.19
CA PHE A 582 -15.32 -1.10 -17.58
C PHE A 582 -14.27 -1.69 -16.64
N LYS A 583 -14.69 -2.12 -15.46
CA LYS A 583 -13.85 -2.85 -14.50
C LYS A 583 -14.71 -3.92 -13.83
N GLN A 584 -14.21 -5.14 -13.76
CA GLN A 584 -14.77 -6.20 -12.94
C GLN A 584 -13.68 -6.74 -12.02
N ARG A 585 -13.99 -6.84 -10.73
CA ARG A 585 -13.09 -7.36 -9.70
C ARG A 585 -13.79 -8.49 -8.96
N THR A 586 -13.11 -9.61 -8.78
CA THR A 586 -13.61 -10.75 -7.98
C THR A 586 -12.64 -11.00 -6.84
N LEU A 587 -13.13 -10.84 -5.61
CA LEU A 587 -12.39 -11.22 -4.41
C LEU A 587 -12.99 -12.50 -3.84
N ASP A 588 -12.13 -13.46 -3.56
CA ASP A 588 -12.51 -14.74 -2.96
C ASP A 588 -11.56 -15.03 -1.79
N ARG A 589 -12.11 -15.37 -0.63
CA ARG A 589 -11.34 -15.64 0.58
C ARG A 589 -11.93 -16.78 1.38
N VAL A 590 -11.02 -17.59 1.92
CA VAL A 590 -11.31 -18.58 2.97
C VAL A 590 -10.19 -18.53 4.00
N GLN A 591 -10.55 -18.66 5.26
CA GLN A 591 -9.59 -18.78 6.36
C GLN A 591 -9.91 -20.02 7.17
N TRP A 592 -8.90 -20.83 7.45
CA TRP A 592 -8.99 -22.00 8.30
C TRP A 592 -8.07 -21.82 9.51
N THR A 593 -8.66 -21.66 10.69
CA THR A 593 -7.95 -21.39 11.96
C THR A 593 -8.20 -22.50 12.99
N PRO A 594 -7.70 -23.71 12.78
CA PRO A 594 -7.85 -24.80 13.73
C PRO A 594 -7.02 -24.55 14.99
N ASN A 595 -7.55 -25.01 16.13
CA ASN A 595 -6.86 -25.06 17.40
C ASN A 595 -6.98 -26.46 17.98
N TRP A 596 -5.87 -26.98 18.50
CA TRP A 596 -5.79 -28.28 19.15
C TRP A 596 -5.47 -28.12 20.62
N THR A 597 -6.22 -28.84 21.46
CA THR A 597 -5.86 -29.07 22.85
C THR A 597 -4.74 -30.12 22.90
N PHE A 598 -3.67 -29.85 23.64
CA PHE A 598 -2.60 -30.83 23.85
C PHE A 598 -2.99 -31.80 24.98
N LEU A 599 -2.83 -33.10 24.73
CA LEU A 599 -3.26 -34.20 25.59
C LEU A 599 -2.12 -35.13 26.02
N GLY A 600 -0.90 -34.91 25.53
CA GLY A 600 0.22 -35.79 25.84
C GLY A 600 0.02 -37.25 25.41
N ALA A 601 0.87 -38.11 25.95
CA ALA A 601 0.87 -39.54 25.68
C ALA A 601 -0.22 -40.29 26.44
N ASP A 602 -0.67 -39.76 27.58
CA ASP A 602 -1.71 -40.34 28.41
C ASP A 602 -3.14 -39.99 27.92
N GLY A 603 -3.27 -39.10 26.94
CA GLY A 603 -4.53 -38.68 26.34
C GLY A 603 -5.34 -37.71 27.21
N ARG A 604 -4.73 -37.09 28.23
CA ARG A 604 -5.36 -36.16 29.17
C ARG A 604 -4.60 -34.83 29.14
N SER A 605 -5.34 -33.72 29.24
CA SER A 605 -4.72 -32.40 29.26
C SER A 605 -4.38 -31.97 30.68
N GLY A 606 -3.28 -31.23 30.84
CA GLY A 606 -2.82 -30.66 32.10
C GLY A 606 -2.08 -31.65 33.00
N THR A 607 -1.56 -32.74 32.44
CA THR A 607 -0.84 -33.80 33.16
C THR A 607 0.68 -33.60 33.09
N ALA A 608 1.44 -34.43 33.80
CA ALA A 608 2.88 -34.25 33.94
C ALA A 608 3.66 -34.46 32.61
N ASP A 609 3.13 -35.29 31.71
CA ASP A 609 3.70 -35.54 30.38
C ASP A 609 3.46 -34.39 29.39
N ASP A 610 2.62 -33.40 29.75
CA ASP A 610 2.41 -32.18 28.98
C ASP A 610 3.54 -31.14 29.13
N SER A 611 4.63 -31.50 29.80
CA SER A 611 5.78 -30.61 30.00
C SER A 611 6.28 -30.02 28.69
N ALA A 612 6.55 -28.71 28.69
CA ALA A 612 7.15 -28.02 27.55
C ALA A 612 8.66 -28.27 27.41
N ALA A 613 9.31 -28.89 28.41
CA ALA A 613 10.75 -29.13 28.45
C ALA A 613 11.33 -29.88 27.24
N PRO A 614 10.68 -30.91 26.66
CA PRO A 614 11.21 -31.61 25.49
C PRO A 614 11.22 -30.76 24.21
N PHE A 615 10.49 -29.63 24.21
CA PHE A 615 10.30 -28.78 23.03
C PHE A 615 11.04 -27.46 23.15
N VAL A 616 12.11 -27.40 23.93
CA VAL A 616 13.01 -26.23 23.97
C VAL A 616 13.60 -26.01 22.57
N ASP A 617 13.50 -24.79 22.07
CA ASP A 617 14.19 -24.38 20.86
C ASP A 617 15.70 -24.37 21.12
N PRO A 618 16.49 -25.21 20.41
CA PRO A 618 17.91 -25.35 20.67
C PRO A 618 18.73 -24.13 20.24
N VAL A 619 18.12 -23.14 19.57
CA VAL A 619 18.83 -22.17 18.74
C VAL A 619 18.66 -20.71 19.21
N ASP A 620 17.54 -20.31 19.84
CA ASP A 620 17.34 -18.92 20.31
C ASP A 620 18.05 -18.54 21.63
N PHE A 621 18.90 -19.43 22.14
CA PHE A 621 19.77 -19.17 23.29
C PHE A 621 20.88 -18.16 22.91
N GLY A 622 20.91 -16.98 23.55
CA GLY A 622 22.06 -16.05 23.48
C GLY A 622 21.95 -14.82 22.56
N GLN A 623 20.81 -14.56 21.91
CA GLN A 623 20.65 -13.40 21.01
C GLN A 623 20.41 -12.08 21.78
N ASN A 624 20.89 -10.96 21.21
CA ASN A 624 21.10 -9.65 21.87
C ASN A 624 20.02 -9.22 22.89
N ALA A 625 20.45 -9.06 24.15
CA ALA A 625 19.63 -8.43 25.19
C ALA A 625 19.37 -6.95 24.87
N LYS A 626 18.15 -6.61 24.46
CA LYS A 626 17.65 -5.23 24.54
C LYS A 626 16.57 -5.14 25.61
N PHE A 627 16.52 -4.01 26.32
CA PHE A 627 15.61 -3.76 27.45
C PHE A 627 15.74 -4.78 28.60
N ASN A 628 16.97 -5.13 28.99
CA ASN A 628 17.27 -6.01 30.13
C ASN A 628 16.64 -7.41 30.08
N THR A 629 16.30 -7.89 28.87
CA THR A 629 15.78 -9.26 28.68
C THR A 629 16.92 -10.27 28.86
N PRO A 630 16.78 -11.28 29.75
CA PRO A 630 17.78 -12.34 29.91
C PRO A 630 18.01 -13.09 28.59
N ARG A 631 19.26 -13.44 28.32
CA ARG A 631 19.66 -14.15 27.08
C ARG A 631 19.41 -15.66 27.14
N ASP A 632 19.08 -16.18 28.31
CA ASP A 632 18.97 -17.61 28.64
C ASP A 632 17.52 -18.09 28.79
N ILE A 633 16.55 -17.36 28.24
CA ILE A 633 15.14 -17.79 28.19
C ILE A 633 15.01 -18.97 27.23
N GLN A 634 14.33 -20.04 27.66
CA GLN A 634 13.97 -21.17 26.80
C GLN A 634 12.62 -20.91 26.13
N TRP A 635 12.59 -21.02 24.80
CA TRP A 635 11.40 -20.80 23.98
C TRP A 635 10.85 -22.11 23.42
N PRO A 636 9.53 -22.32 23.34
CA PRO A 636 8.99 -23.51 22.71
C PRO A 636 9.29 -23.58 21.21
N ASN A 637 9.51 -24.77 20.66
CA ASN A 637 9.80 -25.01 19.26
C ASN A 637 8.56 -25.52 18.50
N LEU A 638 7.97 -24.67 17.65
CA LEU A 638 6.72 -24.99 16.96
C LEU A 638 6.91 -25.98 15.79
N ARG A 639 8.13 -26.17 15.29
CA ARG A 639 8.47 -27.24 14.33
C ARG A 639 8.54 -28.59 15.02
N ALA A 640 9.14 -28.66 16.20
CA ALA A 640 9.21 -29.88 16.99
C ALA A 640 7.81 -30.36 17.40
N LEU A 641 6.94 -29.42 17.83
CA LEU A 641 5.54 -29.72 18.11
C LEU A 641 4.77 -30.20 16.89
N TRP A 642 5.00 -29.58 15.71
CA TRP A 642 4.41 -30.06 14.46
C TRP A 642 4.88 -31.47 14.09
N ALA A 643 6.18 -31.76 14.23
CA ALA A 643 6.72 -33.09 14.00
C ALA A 643 6.11 -34.13 14.95
N LEU A 644 5.89 -33.75 16.22
CA LEU A 644 5.17 -34.60 17.18
C LEU A 644 3.73 -34.85 16.74
N TYR A 645 3.00 -33.83 16.30
CA TYR A 645 1.63 -33.99 15.79
C TYR A 645 1.57 -34.94 14.58
N VAL A 646 2.52 -34.82 13.64
CA VAL A 646 2.59 -35.70 12.48
C VAL A 646 2.85 -37.15 12.90
N ALA A 647 3.72 -37.38 13.88
CA ALA A 647 4.05 -38.72 14.38
C ALA A 647 2.94 -39.31 15.26
N ASN A 648 2.32 -38.48 16.11
CA ASN A 648 1.36 -38.88 17.15
C ASN A 648 0.16 -37.92 17.16
N PRO A 649 -0.71 -37.95 16.13
CA PRO A 649 -1.84 -37.03 16.05
C PRO A 649 -2.83 -37.21 17.21
N GLY A 650 -2.87 -38.40 17.83
CA GLY A 650 -3.72 -38.68 19.00
C GLY A 650 -3.39 -37.86 20.25
N TYR A 651 -2.18 -37.26 20.32
CA TYR A 651 -1.79 -36.37 21.44
C TYR A 651 -2.41 -34.97 21.32
N PHE A 652 -3.18 -34.73 20.26
CA PHE A 652 -3.76 -33.43 19.94
C PHE A 652 -5.23 -33.61 19.59
N ARG A 653 -6.12 -32.99 20.36
CA ARG A 653 -7.56 -33.00 20.05
C ARG A 653 -7.94 -31.70 19.34
N LEU A 654 -8.38 -31.83 18.10
CA LEU A 654 -8.90 -30.71 17.32
C LEU A 654 -10.25 -30.26 17.89
N GLU A 655 -10.41 -28.96 18.12
CA GLU A 655 -11.70 -28.34 18.44
C GLU A 655 -12.52 -28.17 17.14
N GLU A 656 -13.02 -29.28 16.59
CA GLU A 656 -13.63 -29.37 15.25
C GLU A 656 -14.80 -28.39 15.02
N PRO A 657 -15.78 -28.23 15.95
CA PRO A 657 -16.89 -27.31 15.74
C PRO A 657 -16.40 -25.86 15.61
N ALA A 658 -15.46 -25.43 16.46
CA ALA A 658 -14.90 -24.09 16.42
C ALA A 658 -14.09 -23.84 15.13
N ALA A 659 -13.31 -24.83 14.69
CA ALA A 659 -12.58 -24.75 13.42
C ALA A 659 -13.54 -24.63 12.21
N TYR A 660 -14.66 -25.35 12.22
CA TYR A 660 -15.69 -25.23 11.18
C TYR A 660 -16.37 -23.86 11.21
N ILE A 661 -16.83 -23.40 12.38
CA ILE A 661 -17.53 -22.11 12.53
C ILE A 661 -16.66 -20.96 12.05
N THR A 662 -15.39 -20.91 12.46
CA THR A 662 -14.44 -19.87 12.04
C THR A 662 -14.21 -19.89 10.53
N THR A 663 -14.13 -21.08 9.93
CA THR A 663 -13.99 -21.24 8.48
C THR A 663 -15.24 -20.79 7.72
N ALA A 664 -16.42 -21.20 8.18
CA ALA A 664 -17.67 -20.81 7.57
C ALA A 664 -17.90 -19.30 7.64
N THR A 665 -17.60 -18.70 8.80
CA THR A 665 -17.71 -17.25 9.06
C THR A 665 -16.74 -16.45 8.20
N SER A 666 -15.55 -16.99 7.90
CA SER A 666 -14.51 -16.31 7.15
C SER A 666 -14.52 -16.61 5.65
N SER A 667 -15.48 -17.42 5.18
CA SER A 667 -15.63 -17.79 3.78
C SER A 667 -16.50 -16.77 3.05
N GLU A 668 -15.86 -15.95 2.21
CA GLU A 668 -16.45 -14.77 1.59
C GLU A 668 -16.10 -14.73 0.10
N ARG A 669 -17.04 -14.26 -0.71
CA ARG A 669 -16.80 -13.96 -2.12
C ARG A 669 -17.57 -12.70 -2.51
N ILE A 670 -16.95 -11.81 -3.27
CA ILE A 670 -17.63 -10.64 -3.83
C ILE A 670 -17.17 -10.39 -5.26
N VAL A 671 -18.13 -10.03 -6.11
CA VAL A 671 -17.89 -9.55 -7.48
C VAL A 671 -18.35 -8.09 -7.53
N GLU A 672 -17.43 -7.18 -7.84
CA GLU A 672 -17.73 -5.76 -8.07
C GLU A 672 -17.57 -5.46 -9.56
N THR A 673 -18.62 -4.93 -10.19
CA THR A 673 -18.60 -4.46 -11.58
C THR A 673 -18.82 -2.97 -11.62
N ILE A 674 -17.92 -2.24 -12.28
CA ILE A 674 -17.98 -0.79 -12.44
C ILE A 674 -18.02 -0.46 -13.92
N THR A 675 -19.04 0.30 -14.31
CA THR A 675 -19.19 0.86 -15.65
C THR A 675 -19.24 2.37 -15.58
N ALA A 676 -18.58 3.04 -16.52
CA ALA A 676 -18.53 4.49 -16.53
C ALA A 676 -18.48 5.06 -17.94
N GLY A 677 -19.02 6.26 -18.07
CA GLY A 677 -18.91 7.10 -19.25
C GLY A 677 -18.64 8.55 -18.83
N TYR A 678 -17.94 9.30 -19.66
CA TYR A 678 -17.66 10.70 -19.36
C TYR A 678 -17.63 11.57 -20.61
N LEU A 679 -17.86 12.87 -20.39
CA LEU A 679 -17.64 13.95 -21.33
C LEU A 679 -16.76 15.00 -20.66
N GLN A 680 -15.73 15.42 -21.38
CA GLN A 680 -14.75 16.40 -20.93
C GLN A 680 -14.54 17.46 -22.03
N GLY A 681 -14.53 18.72 -21.63
CA GLY A 681 -14.11 19.84 -22.47
C GLY A 681 -12.81 20.45 -21.93
N GLU A 682 -11.97 20.90 -22.84
CA GLU A 682 -10.82 21.73 -22.54
C GLU A 682 -10.85 22.98 -23.42
N VAL A 683 -10.64 24.14 -22.84
CA VAL A 683 -10.52 25.39 -23.58
C VAL A 683 -9.30 26.17 -23.10
N LYS A 684 -8.46 26.59 -24.06
CA LYS A 684 -7.31 27.45 -23.81
C LYS A 684 -7.52 28.82 -24.45
N PHE A 685 -7.42 29.86 -23.64
CA PHE A 685 -7.56 31.26 -24.01
C PHE A 685 -6.26 32.04 -23.73
N LEU A 686 -6.21 33.29 -24.22
CA LEU A 686 -5.16 34.26 -23.91
C LEU A 686 -3.76 33.69 -24.21
N GLU A 687 -3.52 33.21 -25.43
CA GLU A 687 -2.22 32.63 -25.83
C GLU A 687 -1.80 31.45 -24.93
N ASN A 688 -2.77 30.61 -24.52
CA ASN A 688 -2.58 29.49 -23.58
C ASN A 688 -2.16 29.90 -22.16
N ARG A 689 -2.43 31.15 -21.74
CA ARG A 689 -2.26 31.59 -20.35
C ARG A 689 -3.41 31.18 -19.46
N LEU A 690 -4.62 31.03 -19.99
CA LEU A 690 -5.77 30.51 -19.25
C LEU A 690 -6.22 29.19 -19.87
N ALA A 691 -6.18 28.11 -19.09
CA ALA A 691 -6.70 26.80 -19.47
C ALA A 691 -7.83 26.38 -18.53
N LEU A 692 -8.97 26.00 -19.10
CA LEU A 692 -10.10 25.43 -18.40
C LEU A 692 -10.29 24.00 -18.87
N LEU A 693 -10.24 23.04 -17.96
CA LEU A 693 -10.55 21.64 -18.22
C LEU A 693 -11.66 21.22 -17.27
N GLY A 694 -12.77 20.71 -17.80
CA GLY A 694 -13.84 20.24 -16.93
C GLY A 694 -14.81 19.33 -17.65
N GLY A 695 -15.72 18.73 -16.88
CA GLY A 695 -16.72 17.85 -17.43
C GLY A 695 -17.40 17.02 -16.35
N VAL A 696 -18.11 15.99 -16.79
CA VAL A 696 -18.88 15.10 -15.93
C VAL A 696 -18.60 13.65 -16.27
N ARG A 697 -18.43 12.85 -15.23
CA ARG A 697 -18.36 11.40 -15.30
C ARG A 697 -19.60 10.80 -14.66
N PHE A 698 -20.23 9.85 -15.33
CA PHE A 698 -21.21 8.95 -14.72
C PHE A 698 -20.53 7.62 -14.40
N GLU A 699 -20.75 7.09 -13.21
CA GLU A 699 -20.19 5.80 -12.79
C GLU A 699 -21.24 5.00 -12.03
N ARG A 700 -21.43 3.74 -12.43
CA ARG A 700 -22.34 2.76 -11.81
C ARG A 700 -21.52 1.59 -11.27
N THR A 701 -21.76 1.25 -10.01
CA THR A 701 -21.13 0.11 -9.32
C THR A 701 -22.20 -0.91 -8.98
N GLU A 702 -21.89 -2.18 -9.22
CA GLU A 702 -22.75 -3.34 -8.92
C GLU A 702 -21.94 -4.35 -8.12
N ASP A 703 -22.35 -4.61 -6.89
CA ASP A 703 -21.71 -5.52 -5.96
C ASP A 703 -22.59 -6.76 -5.76
N GLU A 704 -22.01 -7.94 -5.94
CA GLU A 704 -22.61 -9.24 -5.64
C GLU A 704 -21.78 -9.96 -4.59
N GLY A 705 -22.22 -9.91 -3.34
CA GLY A 705 -21.55 -10.51 -2.19
C GLY A 705 -22.19 -11.85 -1.77
N ARG A 706 -21.36 -12.80 -1.37
CA ARG A 706 -21.72 -14.08 -0.77
C ARG A 706 -20.97 -14.25 0.54
N GLY A 707 -21.69 -14.39 1.64
CA GLY A 707 -21.14 -14.54 2.98
C GLY A 707 -21.89 -15.57 3.81
N LEU A 708 -21.63 -15.60 5.11
CA LEU A 708 -22.19 -16.60 6.02
C LEU A 708 -23.72 -16.50 6.07
N LEU A 709 -24.41 -17.63 5.90
CA LEU A 709 -25.79 -17.79 6.37
C LEU A 709 -25.75 -18.54 7.71
N ARG A 710 -26.28 -17.90 8.75
CA ARG A 710 -26.40 -18.50 10.08
C ARG A 710 -27.86 -18.80 10.38
N ASP A 711 -28.26 -20.07 10.30
CA ASP A 711 -29.61 -20.54 10.61
C ASP A 711 -29.61 -21.38 11.90
N ARG A 712 -30.03 -20.77 13.02
CA ARG A 712 -30.10 -21.48 14.30
C ARG A 712 -31.25 -22.47 14.38
N ASN A 713 -32.26 -22.35 13.52
CA ASN A 713 -33.39 -23.27 13.52
C ASN A 713 -33.10 -24.53 12.68
N ALA A 714 -32.03 -24.53 11.89
CA ALA A 714 -31.60 -25.68 11.09
C ALA A 714 -31.18 -26.91 11.90
N ILE A 715 -30.95 -26.78 13.22
CA ILE A 715 -30.62 -27.91 14.10
C ILE A 715 -31.84 -28.59 14.70
N TYR A 716 -33.05 -28.06 14.50
CA TYR A 716 -34.29 -28.59 15.07
C TYR A 716 -35.15 -29.29 14.01
N GLN A 717 -35.90 -30.28 14.47
CA GLN A 717 -36.84 -31.02 13.62
C GLN A 717 -37.99 -30.13 13.18
N ARG A 718 -38.46 -30.34 11.94
CA ARG A 718 -39.64 -29.67 11.39
C ARG A 718 -40.69 -30.68 10.96
N ASP A 719 -41.96 -30.34 11.18
CA ASP A 719 -43.09 -31.12 10.66
C ASP A 719 -43.27 -30.92 9.14
N ALA A 720 -44.23 -31.62 8.54
CA ALA A 720 -44.52 -31.52 7.11
C ALA A 720 -45.03 -30.12 6.68
N GLN A 721 -45.43 -29.29 7.64
CA GLN A 721 -45.90 -27.92 7.46
C GLN A 721 -44.80 -26.88 7.72
N GLY A 722 -43.58 -27.32 8.10
CA GLY A 722 -42.41 -26.48 8.32
C GLY A 722 -42.27 -25.91 9.74
N ASN A 723 -43.17 -26.25 10.67
CA ASN A 723 -43.10 -25.78 12.06
C ASN A 723 -42.10 -26.60 12.87
N LEU A 724 -41.48 -25.99 13.88
CA LEU A 724 -40.57 -26.71 14.79
C LEU A 724 -41.33 -27.78 15.59
N VAL A 725 -40.87 -29.03 15.50
CA VAL A 725 -41.39 -30.13 16.32
C VAL A 725 -40.92 -29.94 17.76
N ARG A 726 -41.85 -30.00 18.70
CA ARG A 726 -41.60 -29.77 20.12
C ARG A 726 -41.84 -31.04 20.94
N ASP A 727 -41.07 -31.20 22.02
CA ASP A 727 -41.25 -32.29 22.98
C ASP A 727 -42.47 -32.04 23.89
N ALA A 728 -42.73 -32.99 24.80
CA ALA A 728 -43.84 -32.91 25.76
C ALA A 728 -43.73 -31.72 26.74
N ARG A 729 -42.57 -31.05 26.81
CA ARG A 729 -42.32 -29.83 27.61
C ARG A 729 -42.34 -28.56 26.76
N GLY A 730 -42.71 -28.66 25.49
CA GLY A 730 -42.77 -27.54 24.55
C GLY A 730 -41.41 -27.11 23.99
N GLN A 731 -40.32 -27.84 24.24
CA GLN A 731 -38.98 -27.49 23.77
C GLN A 731 -38.74 -28.04 22.36
N PRO A 732 -38.13 -27.28 21.42
CA PRO A 732 -37.79 -27.79 20.09
C PRO A 732 -36.86 -29.00 20.15
N ILE A 733 -37.14 -30.04 19.35
CA ILE A 733 -36.36 -31.28 19.35
C ILE A 733 -35.18 -31.15 18.39
N LEU A 734 -33.96 -31.46 18.86
CA LEU A 734 -32.74 -31.44 18.04
C LEU A 734 -32.73 -32.57 16.99
N LEU A 735 -32.14 -32.29 15.83
CA LEU A 735 -31.82 -33.27 14.79
C LEU A 735 -30.63 -34.15 15.17
N THR A 736 -29.70 -33.61 15.96
CA THR A 736 -28.46 -34.29 16.38
C THR A 736 -27.90 -33.66 17.65
N THR A 737 -27.22 -34.46 18.48
CA THR A 737 -26.46 -34.00 19.66
C THR A 737 -24.96 -33.82 19.38
N ASP A 738 -24.47 -34.23 18.19
CA ASP A 738 -23.09 -34.00 17.77
C ASP A 738 -22.84 -32.49 17.52
N PRO A 739 -21.95 -31.84 18.29
CA PRO A 739 -21.68 -30.41 18.13
C PRO A 739 -21.16 -30.02 16.74
N LEU A 740 -20.43 -30.90 16.04
CA LEU A 740 -19.94 -30.61 14.69
C LEU A 740 -21.08 -30.65 13.68
N ALA A 741 -21.96 -31.66 13.76
CA ALA A 741 -23.15 -31.73 12.93
C ALA A 741 -24.09 -30.55 13.17
N GLN A 742 -24.27 -30.11 14.43
CA GLN A 742 -25.02 -28.89 14.74
C GLN A 742 -24.37 -27.65 14.09
N ALA A 743 -23.05 -27.49 14.21
CA ALA A 743 -22.32 -26.39 13.60
C ALA A 743 -22.48 -26.37 12.07
N LYS A 744 -22.43 -27.52 11.40
CA LYS A 744 -22.62 -27.65 9.94
C LYS A 744 -24.03 -27.30 9.47
N LEU A 745 -25.05 -27.64 10.25
CA LEU A 745 -26.43 -27.26 9.95
C LEU A 745 -26.63 -25.76 10.14
N SER A 746 -26.07 -25.19 11.21
CA SER A 746 -26.27 -23.78 11.54
C SER A 746 -25.42 -22.78 10.78
N TYR A 747 -24.21 -23.15 10.35
CA TYR A 747 -23.27 -22.22 9.70
C TYR A 747 -23.02 -22.65 8.26
N GLN A 748 -23.71 -22.04 7.31
CA GLN A 748 -23.56 -22.35 5.89
C GLN A 748 -22.59 -21.34 5.24
N PRO A 749 -21.36 -21.74 4.88
CA PRO A 749 -20.40 -20.87 4.22
C PRO A 749 -20.96 -20.36 2.89
N ARG A 750 -20.90 -19.04 2.66
CA ARG A 750 -21.40 -18.41 1.42
C ARG A 750 -22.88 -18.68 1.12
N GLY A 751 -23.66 -19.08 2.14
CA GLY A 751 -25.09 -19.38 2.00
C GLY A 751 -25.96 -18.15 1.78
N LEU A 752 -25.53 -16.98 2.26
CA LEU A 752 -26.29 -15.73 2.13
C LEU A 752 -25.73 -14.88 0.99
N GLY A 753 -26.57 -14.54 0.02
CA GLY A 753 -26.21 -13.68 -1.11
C GLY A 753 -26.90 -12.33 -1.05
N VAL A 754 -26.16 -11.26 -1.32
CA VAL A 754 -26.70 -9.91 -1.47
C VAL A 754 -26.19 -9.31 -2.77
N SER A 755 -27.08 -8.66 -3.51
CA SER A 755 -26.75 -7.85 -4.68
C SER A 755 -27.16 -6.41 -4.42
N LYS A 756 -26.29 -5.47 -4.78
CA LYS A 756 -26.55 -4.05 -4.64
C LYS A 756 -25.96 -3.26 -5.80
N SER A 757 -26.65 -2.21 -6.21
CA SER A 757 -26.11 -1.26 -7.17
C SER A 757 -26.27 0.18 -6.68
N TYR A 758 -25.36 1.04 -7.12
CA TYR A 758 -25.44 2.47 -6.93
C TYR A 758 -24.73 3.19 -8.06
N ASP A 759 -25.17 4.39 -8.38
CA ASP A 759 -24.60 5.23 -9.41
C ASP A 759 -24.57 6.70 -9.02
N GLY A 760 -23.91 7.52 -9.83
CA GLY A 760 -23.87 8.94 -9.63
C GLY A 760 -23.10 9.70 -10.70
N TYR A 761 -23.26 11.03 -10.65
CA TYR A 761 -22.52 11.98 -11.46
C TYR A 761 -21.43 12.66 -10.65
N TYR A 762 -20.23 12.66 -11.22
CA TYR A 762 -18.98 13.11 -10.61
C TYR A 762 -18.36 14.21 -11.49
N PRO A 763 -18.88 15.45 -11.41
CA PRO A 763 -18.29 16.58 -12.11
C PRO A 763 -16.92 16.94 -11.53
N SER A 764 -16.02 17.37 -12.40
CA SER A 764 -14.75 17.98 -12.01
C SER A 764 -14.39 19.12 -12.96
N ALA A 765 -13.72 20.13 -12.42
CA ALA A 765 -13.26 21.30 -13.14
C ALA A 765 -11.90 21.73 -12.59
N ASN A 766 -10.99 22.05 -13.50
CA ASN A 766 -9.63 22.49 -13.22
C ASN A 766 -9.35 23.73 -14.08
N LEU A 767 -8.98 24.82 -13.44
CA LEU A 767 -8.56 26.07 -14.06
C LEU A 767 -7.08 26.25 -13.79
N THR A 768 -6.32 26.59 -14.83
CA THR A 768 -4.91 26.97 -14.70
C THR A 768 -4.71 28.34 -15.33
N TYR A 769 -4.16 29.28 -14.55
CA TYR A 769 -3.83 30.62 -15.01
C TYR A 769 -2.33 30.89 -14.85
N LYS A 770 -1.65 31.14 -15.97
CA LYS A 770 -0.23 31.50 -16.04
C LYS A 770 -0.08 33.00 -15.86
N ILE A 771 0.24 33.41 -14.64
CA ILE A 771 0.54 34.81 -14.29
C ILE A 771 1.79 35.25 -15.04
N ALA A 772 2.83 34.42 -15.04
CA ALA A 772 4.05 34.60 -15.82
C ALA A 772 4.37 33.30 -16.59
N THR A 773 5.48 33.28 -17.32
CA THR A 773 5.91 32.05 -18.00
C THR A 773 6.21 30.95 -16.99
N ASP A 774 6.80 31.27 -15.84
CA ASP A 774 7.23 30.41 -14.75
C ASP A 774 6.31 30.40 -13.53
N LEU A 775 5.35 31.32 -13.42
CA LEU A 775 4.40 31.40 -12.30
C LEU A 775 2.97 31.08 -12.75
N GLN A 776 2.33 30.11 -12.11
CA GLN A 776 0.94 29.76 -12.37
C GLN A 776 0.12 29.51 -11.10
N VAL A 777 -1.18 29.73 -11.20
CA VAL A 777 -2.18 29.43 -10.18
C VAL A 777 -3.15 28.39 -10.72
N ARG A 778 -3.52 27.42 -9.91
CA ARG A 778 -4.55 26.43 -10.24
C ARG A 778 -5.70 26.51 -9.26
N LEU A 779 -6.91 26.35 -9.79
CA LEU A 779 -8.13 26.20 -9.03
C LEU A 779 -8.81 24.91 -9.47
N SER A 780 -9.20 24.07 -8.52
CA SER A 780 -9.80 22.78 -8.82
C SER A 780 -11.03 22.53 -7.96
N TYR A 781 -12.03 21.92 -8.59
CA TYR A 781 -13.23 21.40 -7.95
C TYR A 781 -13.46 19.96 -8.41
N ALA A 782 -13.81 19.07 -7.49
CA ALA A 782 -14.17 17.71 -7.83
C ALA A 782 -15.21 17.14 -6.86
N HIS A 783 -16.20 16.45 -7.41
CA HIS A 783 -17.09 15.56 -6.66
C HIS A 783 -16.62 14.12 -6.81
N THR A 784 -16.35 13.46 -5.70
CA THR A 784 -15.70 12.13 -5.66
C THR A 784 -16.48 11.21 -4.74
N LEU A 785 -16.28 9.90 -4.88
CA LEU A 785 -16.90 8.89 -4.02
C LEU A 785 -15.84 8.07 -3.29
N GLY A 786 -16.22 7.49 -2.15
CA GLY A 786 -15.46 6.47 -1.45
C GLY A 786 -16.28 5.22 -1.23
N ARG A 787 -15.81 4.09 -1.77
CA ARG A 787 -16.57 2.84 -1.74
C ARG A 787 -16.53 2.18 -0.37
N PRO A 788 -17.62 1.51 0.05
CA PRO A 788 -17.58 0.65 1.24
C PRO A 788 -16.51 -0.44 1.11
N GLU A 789 -15.76 -0.65 2.19
CA GLU A 789 -14.91 -1.84 2.30
C GLU A 789 -15.76 -3.11 2.19
N PHE A 790 -15.24 -4.14 1.52
CA PHE A 790 -15.93 -5.42 1.33
C PHE A 790 -16.29 -6.07 2.68
N SER A 791 -15.40 -5.99 3.67
CA SER A 791 -15.65 -6.41 5.06
C SER A 791 -16.80 -5.68 5.77
N ASN A 792 -17.37 -4.62 5.20
CA ASN A 792 -18.56 -3.96 5.73
C ASN A 792 -19.84 -4.31 4.98
N ILE A 793 -19.76 -4.86 3.76
CA ILE A 793 -20.92 -5.06 2.87
C ILE A 793 -21.16 -6.52 2.47
N VAL A 794 -20.16 -7.40 2.58
CA VAL A 794 -20.37 -8.84 2.42
C VAL A 794 -21.13 -9.35 3.66
N PRO A 795 -22.33 -9.94 3.52
CA PRO A 795 -23.16 -10.32 4.65
C PRO A 795 -22.44 -11.21 5.66
N ASN A 796 -22.48 -10.84 6.93
CA ASN A 796 -21.94 -11.62 8.03
C ASN A 796 -22.61 -11.15 9.33
N VAL A 797 -23.01 -12.11 10.16
CA VAL A 797 -23.74 -11.88 11.42
C VAL A 797 -23.11 -12.73 12.50
N ASP A 798 -22.76 -12.08 13.60
CA ASP A 798 -22.33 -12.68 14.85
C ASP A 798 -23.33 -12.30 15.95
N VAL A 799 -23.62 -13.22 16.87
CA VAL A 799 -24.64 -13.01 17.92
C VAL A 799 -24.05 -13.44 19.25
N ASN A 800 -24.10 -12.52 20.21
CA ASN A 800 -23.71 -12.73 21.59
C ASN A 800 -24.95 -12.67 22.48
N GLU A 801 -25.36 -13.81 23.01
CA GLU A 801 -26.59 -13.95 23.80
C GLU A 801 -26.39 -13.45 25.24
N ASP A 802 -25.19 -13.62 25.80
CA ASP A 802 -24.86 -13.18 27.17
C ASP A 802 -25.02 -11.66 27.35
N THR A 803 -24.91 -10.92 26.24
CA THR A 803 -25.00 -9.45 26.21
C THR A 803 -26.14 -8.95 25.35
N GLU A 804 -27.05 -9.83 24.90
CA GLU A 804 -28.16 -9.52 23.99
C GLU A 804 -27.75 -8.60 22.84
N THR A 805 -26.62 -8.93 22.20
CA THR A 805 -25.97 -8.10 21.18
C THR A 805 -25.78 -8.86 19.88
N VAL A 806 -26.25 -8.30 18.77
CA VAL A 806 -26.01 -8.79 17.40
C VAL A 806 -24.98 -7.88 16.73
N THR A 807 -23.86 -8.44 16.27
CA THR A 807 -22.90 -7.72 15.44
C THR A 807 -23.10 -8.10 13.98
N ALA A 808 -23.45 -7.15 13.12
CA ALA A 808 -23.69 -7.44 11.72
C ALA A 808 -23.08 -6.41 10.77
N ARG A 809 -22.68 -6.91 9.60
CA ARG A 809 -22.24 -6.08 8.47
C ARG A 809 -23.45 -5.52 7.75
N ASN A 810 -23.27 -4.36 7.12
CA ASN A 810 -24.35 -3.59 6.52
C ASN A 810 -24.18 -3.49 4.99
N PRO A 811 -24.77 -4.42 4.21
CA PRO A 811 -24.78 -4.32 2.75
C PRO A 811 -25.45 -3.03 2.25
N SER A 812 -26.33 -2.41 3.05
CA SER A 812 -27.07 -1.19 2.72
C SER A 812 -26.25 0.10 2.81
N LEU A 813 -24.97 0.05 3.19
CA LEU A 813 -24.08 1.23 3.21
C LEU A 813 -24.01 1.96 1.85
N LYS A 814 -24.30 3.26 1.87
CA LYS A 814 -24.13 4.15 0.71
C LYS A 814 -22.67 4.59 0.62
N PRO A 815 -22.08 4.78 -0.58
CA PRO A 815 -20.71 5.28 -0.67
C PRO A 815 -20.57 6.66 -0.03
N TRP A 816 -19.36 6.94 0.47
CA TRP A 816 -19.00 8.30 0.89
C TRP A 816 -19.09 9.22 -0.31
N LYS A 817 -19.42 10.47 -0.07
CA LYS A 817 -19.36 11.52 -1.08
C LYS A 817 -18.49 12.64 -0.57
N ALA A 818 -17.60 13.14 -1.42
CA ALA A 818 -16.72 14.25 -1.06
C ALA A 818 -16.71 15.31 -2.14
N LYS A 819 -16.99 16.55 -1.72
CA LYS A 819 -16.78 17.75 -2.53
C LYS A 819 -15.44 18.36 -2.15
N SER A 820 -14.58 18.53 -3.14
CA SER A 820 -13.20 18.99 -2.94
C SER A 820 -13.02 20.32 -3.63
N HIS A 821 -12.43 21.28 -2.92
CA HIS A 821 -12.00 22.58 -3.43
C HIS A 821 -10.50 22.71 -3.19
N GLU A 822 -9.74 23.12 -4.19
CA GLU A 822 -8.29 23.23 -4.10
C GLU A 822 -7.79 24.47 -4.84
N ILE A 823 -6.84 25.17 -4.23
CA ILE A 823 -6.08 26.26 -4.84
C ILE A 823 -4.60 25.96 -4.68
N SER A 824 -3.82 26.07 -5.75
CA SER A 824 -2.36 25.96 -5.70
C SER A 824 -1.70 27.13 -6.42
N VAL A 825 -0.56 27.56 -5.91
CA VAL A 825 0.36 28.50 -6.56
C VAL A 825 1.66 27.76 -6.80
N GLU A 826 2.15 27.79 -8.04
CA GLU A 826 3.30 27.03 -8.49
C GLU A 826 4.27 27.97 -9.22
N TYR A 827 5.52 28.00 -8.76
CA TYR A 827 6.61 28.73 -9.41
C TYR A 827 7.68 27.74 -9.88
N TYR A 828 8.00 27.77 -11.17
CA TYR A 828 8.91 26.86 -11.84
C TYR A 828 10.25 27.52 -12.10
N PHE A 829 11.27 27.12 -11.34
CA PHE A 829 12.63 27.54 -11.60
C PHE A 829 13.18 26.92 -12.89
N ARG A 830 14.33 27.45 -13.32
CA ARG A 830 15.42 26.75 -14.03
C ARG A 830 15.25 25.21 -14.08
N ASN A 831 15.54 24.65 -12.91
CA ASN A 831 15.73 23.24 -12.63
C ASN A 831 15.05 22.92 -11.28
N GLY A 832 13.75 23.22 -11.18
CA GLY A 832 13.02 23.01 -9.94
C GLY A 832 11.62 23.61 -9.93
N VAL A 833 10.91 23.41 -8.82
CA VAL A 833 9.59 23.95 -8.56
C VAL A 833 9.44 24.27 -7.06
N ILE A 834 8.73 25.34 -6.76
CA ILE A 834 8.14 25.58 -5.44
C ILE A 834 6.64 25.73 -5.60
N SER A 835 5.87 25.10 -4.73
CA SER A 835 4.42 25.18 -4.76
C SER A 835 3.85 25.19 -3.35
N ALA A 836 2.77 25.97 -3.19
CA ALA A 836 1.96 25.97 -1.99
C ALA A 836 0.50 25.80 -2.40
N GLY A 837 -0.25 24.98 -1.66
CA GLY A 837 -1.66 24.73 -1.92
C GLY A 837 -2.48 24.64 -0.65
N TYR A 838 -3.73 25.03 -0.78
CA TYR A 838 -4.76 24.82 0.23
C TYR A 838 -5.87 23.98 -0.38
N PHE A 839 -6.35 22.99 0.36
CA PHE A 839 -7.52 22.23 -0.01
C PHE A 839 -8.52 22.14 1.13
N ARG A 840 -9.79 21.99 0.75
CA ARG A 840 -10.89 21.67 1.65
C ARG A 840 -11.74 20.56 1.05
N LYS A 841 -12.04 19.56 1.86
CA LYS A 841 -12.86 18.42 1.49
C LYS A 841 -14.01 18.27 2.48
N ASP A 842 -15.24 18.42 1.99
CA ASP A 842 -16.46 18.19 2.76
C ASP A 842 -16.97 16.77 2.45
N VAL A 843 -16.88 15.87 3.44
CA VAL A 843 -17.21 14.44 3.35
C VAL A 843 -18.57 14.16 4.00
N SER A 844 -19.48 13.55 3.25
CA SER A 844 -20.80 13.10 3.72
C SER A 844 -20.99 11.60 3.53
N ASN A 845 -21.95 11.03 4.26
CA ASN A 845 -22.23 9.60 4.32
C ASN A 845 -21.05 8.75 4.80
N ALA A 846 -20.16 9.34 5.61
CA ALA A 846 -19.01 8.63 6.12
C ALA A 846 -19.41 7.43 7.00
N PHE A 847 -18.61 6.37 7.06
CA PHE A 847 -18.98 5.17 7.81
C PHE A 847 -18.60 5.31 9.27
N VAL A 848 -19.58 5.17 10.17
CA VAL A 848 -19.37 5.20 11.61
C VAL A 848 -19.91 3.95 12.26
N SER A 849 -19.31 3.55 13.38
CA SER A 849 -19.85 2.48 14.22
C SER A 849 -21.09 2.99 14.95
N ALA A 850 -22.18 2.23 14.92
CA ALA A 850 -23.42 2.56 15.61
C ALA A 850 -23.93 1.38 16.43
N ARG A 851 -24.60 1.70 17.53
CA ARG A 851 -25.40 0.77 18.33
C ARG A 851 -26.86 1.17 18.16
N ARG A 852 -27.71 0.25 17.69
CA ARG A 852 -29.15 0.47 17.46
C ARG A 852 -29.92 -0.66 18.14
N ILE A 853 -31.14 -0.41 18.58
CA ILE A 853 -32.02 -1.47 19.06
C ILE A 853 -32.66 -2.14 17.84
N LEU A 854 -32.62 -3.47 17.77
CA LEU A 854 -33.29 -4.25 16.74
C LEU A 854 -34.81 -4.10 16.90
N ASP A 855 -35.45 -3.73 15.80
CA ASP A 855 -36.90 -3.68 15.63
C ASP A 855 -37.29 -4.54 14.42
N ALA A 856 -38.59 -4.70 14.16
CA ALA A 856 -39.07 -5.49 13.02
C ALA A 856 -38.47 -5.08 11.66
N GLY A 857 -38.13 -3.80 11.47
CA GLY A 857 -37.53 -3.30 10.23
C GLY A 857 -36.06 -3.72 10.09
N LEU A 858 -35.27 -3.56 11.14
CA LEU A 858 -33.87 -4.00 11.17
C LEU A 858 -33.76 -5.52 11.12
N LEU A 859 -34.66 -6.25 11.78
CA LEU A 859 -34.69 -7.70 11.70
C LEU A 859 -34.91 -8.15 10.25
N ALA A 860 -35.84 -7.53 9.52
CA ALA A 860 -36.05 -7.79 8.09
C ALA A 860 -34.83 -7.39 7.22
N GLU A 861 -34.21 -6.22 7.48
CA GLU A 861 -33.04 -5.74 6.74
C GLU A 861 -31.86 -6.72 6.82
N TYR A 862 -31.62 -7.28 8.01
CA TYR A 862 -30.48 -8.17 8.27
C TYR A 862 -30.84 -9.66 8.14
N GLY A 863 -32.10 -10.00 7.81
CA GLY A 863 -32.59 -11.38 7.72
C GLY A 863 -32.52 -12.12 9.06
N LEU A 864 -32.80 -11.42 10.15
CA LEU A 864 -32.74 -11.92 11.52
C LEU A 864 -34.11 -12.40 12.01
N ASP A 865 -34.11 -13.38 12.90
CA ASP A 865 -35.31 -13.94 13.52
C ASP A 865 -35.94 -12.95 14.53
N ALA A 866 -37.27 -12.99 14.67
CA ALA A 866 -38.04 -12.17 15.60
C ALA A 866 -37.57 -12.29 17.07
N MET A 867 -36.88 -13.38 17.43
CA MET A 867 -36.33 -13.57 18.78
C MET A 867 -35.30 -12.52 19.19
N TYR A 868 -34.68 -11.78 18.25
CA TYR A 868 -33.71 -10.73 18.55
C TYR A 868 -34.34 -9.34 18.66
N ASP A 869 -35.66 -9.23 18.64
CA ASP A 869 -36.35 -7.95 18.87
C ASP A 869 -35.96 -7.35 20.22
N GLY A 870 -35.65 -6.06 20.25
CA GLY A 870 -35.16 -5.37 21.45
C GLY A 870 -33.66 -5.53 21.74
N TRP A 871 -32.93 -6.40 21.04
CA TRP A 871 -31.48 -6.59 21.24
C TRP A 871 -30.66 -5.46 20.63
N THR A 872 -29.40 -5.31 21.06
CA THR A 872 -28.52 -4.28 20.51
C THR A 872 -27.84 -4.75 19.22
N LEU A 873 -28.15 -4.13 18.08
CA LEU A 873 -27.39 -4.23 16.84
C LEU A 873 -26.14 -3.34 16.88
N VAL A 874 -24.97 -3.94 16.74
CA VAL A 874 -23.68 -3.27 16.54
C VAL A 874 -23.26 -3.45 15.09
N GLY A 875 -23.01 -2.35 14.38
CA GLY A 875 -22.59 -2.41 12.99
C GLY A 875 -22.17 -1.05 12.47
N ARG A 876 -21.88 -0.96 11.16
CA ARG A 876 -21.59 0.31 10.52
C ARG A 876 -22.84 0.92 9.90
N THR A 877 -22.95 2.24 9.99
CA THR A 877 -23.98 3.05 9.33
C THR A 877 -23.35 4.25 8.63
N ASN A 878 -24.12 4.89 7.75
CA ASN A 878 -23.75 6.18 7.19
C ASN A 878 -24.01 7.28 8.23
N SER A 879 -23.00 8.10 8.52
CA SER A 879 -23.10 9.29 9.35
C SER A 879 -24.04 10.31 8.73
N THR A 880 -24.83 10.97 9.57
CA THR A 880 -25.64 12.14 9.22
C THR A 880 -24.83 13.44 9.26
N GLU A 881 -23.66 13.42 9.90
CA GLU A 881 -22.77 14.56 10.00
C GLU A 881 -21.84 14.66 8.77
N VAL A 882 -21.44 15.90 8.46
CA VAL A 882 -20.44 16.19 7.45
C VAL A 882 -19.11 16.45 8.14
N THR A 883 -18.09 15.64 7.82
CA THR A 883 -16.71 15.88 8.26
C THR A 883 -16.01 16.75 7.24
N ARG A 884 -15.34 17.80 7.72
CA ARG A 884 -14.59 18.72 6.88
C ARG A 884 -13.10 18.56 7.16
N ILE A 885 -12.34 18.36 6.09
CA ILE A 885 -10.89 18.19 6.15
C ILE A 885 -10.27 19.37 5.41
N ASN A 886 -9.52 20.19 6.13
CA ASN A 886 -8.75 21.28 5.58
C ASN A 886 -7.27 20.87 5.55
N GLY A 887 -6.53 21.33 4.55
CA GLY A 887 -5.09 21.05 4.52
C GLY A 887 -4.28 22.09 3.78
N LEU A 888 -3.06 22.29 4.27
CA LEU A 888 -2.01 23.07 3.62
C LEU A 888 -0.91 22.12 3.16
N GLU A 889 -0.55 22.19 1.88
CA GLU A 889 0.55 21.42 1.30
C GLU A 889 1.60 22.39 0.74
N PHE A 890 2.86 22.18 1.13
CA PHE A 890 4.00 22.89 0.58
C PHE A 890 4.94 21.88 -0.09
N ASN A 891 5.54 22.25 -1.20
CA ASN A 891 6.54 21.45 -1.89
C ASN A 891 7.61 22.33 -2.52
N LEU A 892 8.86 21.90 -2.42
CA LEU A 892 10.05 22.53 -2.95
C LEU A 892 10.95 21.43 -3.50
N GLN A 893 11.40 21.61 -4.74
CA GLN A 893 12.45 20.82 -5.34
C GLN A 893 13.33 21.78 -6.14
N GLN A 894 14.61 21.86 -5.82
CA GLN A 894 15.49 22.81 -6.48
C GLN A 894 16.91 22.29 -6.60
N GLN A 895 17.44 22.35 -7.82
CA GLN A 895 18.85 22.16 -8.06
C GLN A 895 19.59 23.50 -7.94
N LEU A 896 20.59 23.58 -7.06
CA LEU A 896 21.32 24.79 -6.72
C LEU A 896 22.47 25.06 -7.72
N THR A 897 22.14 25.10 -9.01
CA THR A 897 23.11 25.27 -10.10
C THR A 897 23.82 26.63 -10.13
N PHE A 898 23.24 27.62 -9.46
CA PHE A 898 23.81 28.97 -9.30
C PHE A 898 24.99 29.03 -8.34
N LEU A 899 25.24 27.98 -7.56
CA LEU A 899 26.35 27.94 -6.60
C LEU A 899 27.72 27.84 -7.30
N PRO A 900 28.81 28.24 -6.62
CA PRO A 900 30.17 28.16 -7.16
C PRO A 900 30.56 26.76 -7.63
N ALA A 901 31.61 26.69 -8.45
CA ALA A 901 32.02 25.46 -9.12
C ALA A 901 32.38 24.28 -8.21
N TRP A 902 32.55 24.46 -6.89
CA TRP A 902 32.73 23.38 -5.90
C TRP A 902 31.39 22.88 -5.32
N ALA A 903 30.40 23.77 -5.17
CA ALA A 903 29.06 23.47 -4.65
C ALA A 903 28.03 23.16 -5.75
N ARG A 904 28.38 23.39 -7.02
CA ARG A 904 27.58 22.98 -8.19
C ARG A 904 27.24 21.48 -8.08
N GLY A 905 25.98 21.09 -8.28
CA GLY A 905 25.54 19.70 -8.06
C GLY A 905 24.88 19.44 -6.70
N LEU A 906 24.78 20.45 -5.84
CA LEU A 906 23.82 20.42 -4.73
C LEU A 906 22.39 20.52 -5.24
N SER A 907 21.50 19.73 -4.67
CA SER A 907 20.06 19.82 -4.80
C SER A 907 19.41 19.71 -3.43
N VAL A 908 18.27 20.38 -3.29
CA VAL A 908 17.46 20.34 -2.08
C VAL A 908 16.03 19.99 -2.44
N PHE A 909 15.37 19.30 -1.53
CA PHE A 909 13.92 19.17 -1.57
C PHE A 909 13.34 19.41 -0.18
N GLY A 910 12.09 19.81 -0.15
CA GLY A 910 11.33 20.00 1.08
C GLY A 910 9.85 19.91 0.79
N ASN A 911 9.08 19.24 1.64
CA ASN A 911 7.64 19.32 1.61
C ASN A 911 7.06 19.28 3.02
N ALA A 912 5.87 19.84 3.14
CA ALA A 912 5.12 19.87 4.38
C ALA A 912 3.66 19.57 4.07
N THR A 913 2.99 18.87 4.97
CA THR A 913 1.54 18.72 4.96
C THR A 913 1.01 18.94 6.37
N LEU A 914 0.05 19.86 6.46
CA LEU A 914 -0.68 20.17 7.68
C LEU A 914 -2.14 19.86 7.41
N LEU A 915 -2.74 19.03 8.25
CA LEU A 915 -4.13 18.62 8.15
C LEU A 915 -4.88 19.06 9.40
N ASP A 916 -6.10 19.55 9.19
CA ASP A 916 -7.03 19.93 10.24
C ASP A 916 -8.41 19.36 9.90
N VAL A 917 -9.10 18.83 10.91
CA VAL A 917 -10.37 18.12 10.72
C VAL A 917 -11.42 18.68 11.65
N ASP A 918 -12.45 19.27 11.06
CA ASP A 918 -13.64 19.74 11.76
C ASP A 918 -14.78 18.70 11.62
N GLY A 919 -15.48 18.42 12.71
CA GLY A 919 -16.61 17.49 12.75
C GLY A 919 -16.23 16.09 13.26
N SER A 920 -17.00 15.06 12.90
CA SER A 920 -16.80 13.72 13.45
C SER A 920 -15.47 13.11 13.02
N THR A 921 -14.62 12.80 14.00
CA THR A 921 -13.38 12.03 13.84
C THR A 921 -13.61 10.52 13.82
N GLN A 922 -14.85 10.06 14.06
CA GLN A 922 -15.21 8.64 14.12
C GLN A 922 -15.24 7.95 12.75
N ILE A 923 -15.01 8.69 11.67
CA ILE A 923 -15.08 8.19 10.30
C ILE A 923 -13.86 7.34 9.90
N GLY A 924 -12.88 7.16 10.80
CA GLY A 924 -11.75 6.26 10.59
C GLY A 924 -10.67 6.80 9.64
N LEU A 925 -10.32 8.08 9.77
CA LEU A 925 -9.17 8.66 9.09
C LEU A 925 -7.85 8.16 9.71
N SER A 926 -6.82 7.99 8.88
CA SER A 926 -5.45 7.68 9.29
C SER A 926 -4.65 8.98 9.37
N LEU A 927 -4.99 9.84 10.33
CA LEU A 927 -4.46 11.19 10.41
C LEU A 927 -3.02 11.20 10.92
N GLN A 928 -2.13 11.76 10.11
CA GLN A 928 -0.90 12.38 10.59
C GLN A 928 -1.10 13.87 10.38
N ASP A 929 -1.41 14.58 11.46
CA ASP A 929 -1.78 16.00 11.44
C ASP A 929 -0.70 16.86 10.80
N ARG A 930 0.56 16.47 10.96
CA ARG A 930 1.74 17.18 10.47
C ARG A 930 2.76 16.20 9.93
N THR A 931 3.14 16.36 8.67
CA THR A 931 4.28 15.65 8.08
C THR A 931 5.22 16.65 7.44
N PHE A 932 6.53 16.45 7.65
CA PHE A 932 7.56 17.27 7.01
C PHE A 932 8.65 16.35 6.46
N ASN A 933 9.03 16.59 5.21
CA ASN A 933 10.16 15.91 4.59
C ASN A 933 11.11 16.95 4.06
N TRP A 934 12.40 16.74 4.23
CA TRP A 934 13.40 17.57 3.57
C TRP A 934 14.69 16.80 3.34
N GLY A 935 15.50 17.27 2.43
CA GLY A 935 16.79 16.65 2.20
C GLY A 935 17.70 17.50 1.34
N ILE A 936 18.96 17.13 1.42
CA ILE A 936 20.04 17.69 0.63
C ILE A 936 20.78 16.56 -0.05
N SER A 937 21.05 16.73 -1.33
CA SER A 937 21.84 15.81 -2.12
C SER A 937 22.94 16.56 -2.84
N TYR A 938 24.08 15.91 -3.03
CA TYR A 938 25.23 16.40 -3.76
C TYR A 938 25.61 15.36 -4.81
N SER A 939 25.65 15.74 -6.08
CA SER A 939 25.95 14.83 -7.19
C SER A 939 26.99 15.42 -8.14
N ARG A 940 28.09 14.69 -8.36
CA ARG A 940 29.20 15.02 -9.26
C ARG A 940 29.62 13.81 -10.10
N LYS A 941 30.53 14.04 -11.06
CA LYS A 941 31.04 13.02 -11.99
C LYS A 941 31.51 11.73 -11.28
N ARG A 942 32.15 11.82 -10.10
CA ARG A 942 32.69 10.68 -9.34
C ARG A 942 32.02 10.38 -8.01
N PHE A 943 31.29 11.33 -7.42
CA PHE A 943 30.76 11.18 -6.07
C PHE A 943 29.34 11.72 -5.98
N GLY A 944 28.47 10.95 -5.33
CA GLY A 944 27.11 11.33 -4.97
C GLY A 944 26.87 11.05 -3.49
N ALA A 945 26.17 11.93 -2.79
CA ALA A 945 25.71 11.68 -1.42
C ALA A 945 24.40 12.43 -1.14
N GLY A 946 23.58 11.91 -0.24
CA GLY A 946 22.34 12.56 0.16
C GLY A 946 21.95 12.25 1.60
N LEU A 947 21.31 13.23 2.25
CA LEU A 947 20.70 13.12 3.57
C LEU A 947 19.24 13.55 3.47
N LYS A 948 18.36 12.76 4.09
CA LYS A 948 16.90 12.90 4.01
C LYS A 948 16.30 12.77 5.39
N TRP A 949 15.48 13.74 5.78
CA TRP A 949 14.73 13.75 7.01
C TRP A 949 13.25 13.53 6.71
N ASN A 950 12.60 12.67 7.48
CA ASN A 950 11.16 12.42 7.44
C ASN A 950 10.62 12.57 8.86
N TYR A 951 9.89 13.65 9.11
CA TYR A 951 9.17 13.92 10.33
C TYR A 951 7.72 13.47 10.17
N VAL A 952 7.28 12.65 11.13
CA VAL A 952 5.89 12.19 11.24
C VAL A 952 5.32 12.69 12.57
N GLY A 953 4.21 13.41 12.49
CA GLY A 953 3.44 13.93 13.63
C GLY A 953 3.00 12.83 14.58
N GLY A 954 2.73 13.23 15.83
CA GLY A 954 2.16 12.34 16.82
C GLY A 954 0.67 12.11 16.54
N ASP A 955 0.10 11.12 17.20
CA ASP A 955 -1.34 10.85 17.16
C ASP A 955 -1.85 10.58 18.58
N GLU A 956 -3.11 10.95 18.82
CA GLU A 956 -3.78 10.80 20.10
C GLU A 956 -5.17 10.19 19.89
N SER A 957 -5.45 9.14 20.68
CA SER A 957 -6.74 8.47 20.66
C SER A 957 -7.29 8.30 22.08
N SER A 958 -8.60 8.41 22.22
CA SER A 958 -9.28 8.13 23.48
C SER A 958 -9.14 6.65 23.84
N LEU A 959 -8.83 6.38 25.11
CA LEU A 959 -8.67 5.05 25.68
C LEU A 959 -9.41 4.98 27.02
N THR A 960 -10.72 4.78 26.97
CA THR A 960 -11.57 4.74 28.16
C THR A 960 -11.31 3.55 29.09
N SER A 961 -10.61 2.51 28.62
CA SER A 961 -10.31 1.31 29.40
C SER A 961 -9.31 1.53 30.54
N ILE A 962 -8.59 2.66 30.56
CA ILE A 962 -7.67 3.02 31.65
C ILE A 962 -8.22 4.09 32.61
N GLY A 963 -9.46 4.54 32.38
CA GLY A 963 -10.14 5.54 33.20
C GLY A 963 -10.82 6.64 32.37
N PRO A 964 -11.68 7.46 32.98
CA PRO A 964 -12.29 8.63 32.34
C PRO A 964 -11.21 9.59 31.82
N GLY A 965 -11.36 10.05 30.58
CA GLY A 965 -10.36 10.92 29.94
C GLY A 965 -9.01 10.24 29.67
N GLY A 966 -8.96 8.90 29.69
CA GLY A 966 -7.78 8.15 29.28
C GLY A 966 -7.41 8.38 27.82
N LEU A 967 -6.12 8.53 27.57
CA LEU A 967 -5.54 8.81 26.25
C LEU A 967 -4.45 7.79 25.93
N SER A 968 -4.32 7.45 24.64
CA SER A 968 -3.16 6.77 24.07
C SER A 968 -2.48 7.71 23.08
N VAL A 969 -1.26 8.13 23.41
CA VAL A 969 -0.52 9.17 22.70
C VAL A 969 0.76 8.60 22.10
N THR A 970 0.87 8.62 20.78
CA THR A 970 2.12 8.33 20.08
C THR A 970 2.86 9.63 19.84
N LYS A 971 4.11 9.71 20.29
CA LYS A 971 4.93 10.91 20.11
C LYS A 971 5.45 11.03 18.66
N PRO A 972 5.69 12.27 18.18
CA PRO A 972 6.30 12.47 16.87
C PRO A 972 7.65 11.78 16.74
N VAL A 973 7.99 11.41 15.50
CA VAL A 973 9.24 10.71 15.16
C VAL A 973 9.92 11.41 13.99
N LEU A 974 11.25 11.53 14.07
CA LEU A 974 12.10 12.06 13.00
C LEU A 974 13.07 10.97 12.55
N TYR A 975 12.89 10.50 11.32
CA TYR A 975 13.79 9.56 10.66
C TYR A 975 14.86 10.32 9.88
N LEU A 976 16.08 9.80 9.87
CA LEU A 976 17.20 10.27 9.04
C LEU A 976 17.68 9.13 8.14
N ASP A 977 17.59 9.31 6.83
CA ASP A 977 18.09 8.38 5.83
C ASP A 977 19.30 9.00 5.12
N ALA A 978 20.29 8.18 4.78
CA ALA A 978 21.51 8.59 4.10
C ALA A 978 21.82 7.67 2.91
N ASN A 979 22.38 8.23 1.85
CA ASN A 979 22.89 7.45 0.71
C ASN A 979 24.19 8.05 0.19
N SER A 980 25.03 7.21 -0.40
CA SER A 980 26.28 7.62 -1.04
C SER A 980 26.61 6.71 -2.23
N GLU A 981 27.26 7.28 -3.23
CA GLU A 981 27.73 6.59 -4.43
C GLU A 981 29.11 7.12 -4.84
N PHE A 982 30.04 6.21 -5.13
CA PHE A 982 31.36 6.52 -5.63
C PHE A 982 31.60 5.80 -6.97
N ARG A 983 31.70 6.59 -8.04
CA ARG A 983 31.96 6.10 -9.41
C ARG A 983 33.46 6.03 -9.66
N PHE A 984 34.01 4.82 -9.63
CA PHE A 984 35.43 4.56 -9.89
C PHE A 984 35.75 4.32 -11.37
N SER A 985 34.74 4.04 -12.21
CA SER A 985 34.89 3.99 -13.68
C SER A 985 33.61 4.49 -14.37
N PRO A 986 33.62 4.80 -15.68
CA PRO A 986 32.41 5.22 -16.39
C PRO A 986 31.26 4.21 -16.33
N ARG A 987 31.58 2.92 -16.13
CA ARG A 987 30.61 1.82 -16.10
C ARG A 987 30.26 1.34 -14.70
N PHE A 988 31.11 1.58 -13.70
CA PHE A 988 30.97 0.99 -12.37
C PHE A 988 31.02 2.02 -11.25
N SER A 989 30.11 1.85 -10.28
CA SER A 989 30.07 2.60 -9.03
C SER A 989 29.85 1.70 -7.82
N LEU A 990 30.39 2.12 -6.68
CA LEU A 990 30.08 1.58 -5.36
C LEU A 990 28.97 2.43 -4.75
N PHE A 991 28.03 1.82 -4.05
CA PHE A 991 27.00 2.57 -3.31
C PHE A 991 26.85 2.04 -1.88
N PHE A 992 26.37 2.92 -1.01
CA PHE A 992 26.02 2.61 0.38
C PHE A 992 24.79 3.41 0.79
N ASN A 993 23.77 2.73 1.31
CA ASN A 993 22.53 3.33 1.81
C ASN A 993 22.28 2.94 3.26
N VAL A 994 21.73 3.88 4.03
CA VAL A 994 21.35 3.70 5.42
C VAL A 994 19.97 4.29 5.63
N ARG A 995 19.06 3.49 6.21
CA ARG A 995 17.71 3.90 6.59
C ARG A 995 17.60 3.98 8.10
N ASN A 996 16.98 5.03 8.61
CA ASN A 996 16.85 5.31 10.04
C ASN A 996 18.22 5.35 10.75
N LEU A 997 19.16 6.13 10.22
CA LEU A 997 20.53 6.30 10.72
C LEU A 997 20.59 6.65 12.22
N THR A 998 19.63 7.42 12.72
CA THR A 998 19.52 7.81 14.14
C THR A 998 18.89 6.74 15.02
N ASN A 999 18.45 5.62 14.43
CA ASN A 999 17.79 4.52 15.12
C ASN A 999 16.58 4.99 15.95
N ALA A 1000 15.75 5.86 15.35
CA ALA A 1000 14.65 6.54 16.01
C ALA A 1000 13.63 5.55 16.58
N LEU A 1001 13.15 5.83 17.79
CA LEU A 1001 12.16 5.03 18.51
C LEU A 1001 10.75 5.62 18.30
N ILE A 1002 9.79 4.75 17.98
CA ILE A 1002 8.37 5.09 18.10
C ILE A 1002 8.00 4.93 19.58
N ARG A 1003 7.44 5.97 20.19
CA ARG A 1003 7.13 6.01 21.62
C ARG A 1003 5.65 6.25 21.84
N THR A 1004 5.00 5.30 22.50
CA THR A 1004 3.58 5.41 22.84
C THR A 1004 3.41 5.46 24.36
N TYR A 1005 2.61 6.42 24.79
CA TYR A 1005 2.27 6.67 26.19
C TYR A 1005 0.76 6.48 26.39
N ARG A 1006 0.37 6.09 27.59
CA ARG A 1006 -1.03 5.93 28.01
C ARG A 1006 -1.23 6.56 29.38
N TYR A 1007 -2.17 7.48 29.51
CA TYR A 1007 -2.42 8.18 30.77
C TYR A 1007 -3.81 8.80 30.83
N THR A 1008 -4.28 9.06 32.06
CA THR A 1008 -5.37 10.01 32.35
C THR A 1008 -4.76 11.26 33.00
N PRO A 1009 -5.50 12.38 33.14
CA PRO A 1009 -5.03 13.56 33.87
C PRO A 1009 -4.62 13.27 35.33
N LEU A 1010 -5.09 12.17 35.92
CA LEU A 1010 -4.82 11.79 37.31
C LEU A 1010 -3.65 10.81 37.44
N THR A 1011 -3.25 10.14 36.36
CA THR A 1011 -2.20 9.12 36.42
C THR A 1011 -0.81 9.73 36.58
N PRO A 1012 0.03 9.19 37.48
CA PRO A 1012 1.38 9.70 37.70
C PRO A 1012 2.32 9.41 36.51
N SER A 1013 3.30 10.28 36.29
CA SER A 1013 4.19 10.22 35.11
C SER A 1013 4.94 8.90 34.93
N TYR A 1014 5.25 8.20 36.03
CA TYR A 1014 5.98 6.95 36.00
C TYR A 1014 5.23 5.79 35.32
N SER A 1015 3.91 5.88 35.21
CA SER A 1015 3.08 4.86 34.58
C SER A 1015 2.70 5.17 33.14
N HIS A 1016 3.17 6.30 32.59
CA HIS A 1016 2.73 6.75 31.28
C HIS A 1016 3.32 5.91 30.14
N ALA A 1017 4.54 5.39 30.27
CA ALA A 1017 5.21 4.67 29.19
C ALA A 1017 4.51 3.33 28.90
N TYR A 1018 4.02 3.15 27.67
CA TYR A 1018 3.32 1.93 27.25
C TYR A 1018 4.19 1.04 26.36
N THR A 1019 4.74 1.56 25.27
CA THR A 1019 5.64 0.80 24.40
C THR A 1019 6.66 1.70 23.70
N PHE A 1020 7.83 1.13 23.44
CA PHE A 1020 8.89 1.73 22.66
C PHE A 1020 9.26 0.76 21.56
N SER A 1021 9.04 1.10 20.29
CA SER A 1021 9.33 0.19 19.19
C SER A 1021 10.40 0.71 18.24
N ASN A 1022 11.23 -0.21 17.75
CA ASN A 1022 12.31 0.07 16.82
C ASN A 1022 12.57 -1.11 15.88
N GLY A 1023 12.74 -0.82 14.60
CA GLY A 1023 13.12 -1.79 13.57
C GLY A 1023 14.62 -1.83 13.25
N GLY A 1024 15.45 -1.11 14.02
CA GLY A 1024 16.89 -0.99 13.81
C GLY A 1024 17.27 -0.06 12.66
N VAL A 1025 18.58 0.08 12.43
CA VAL A 1025 19.14 0.74 11.24
C VAL A 1025 19.25 -0.30 10.13
N LYS A 1026 18.60 -0.08 8.98
CA LYS A 1026 18.75 -0.95 7.80
C LYS A 1026 19.83 -0.38 6.88
N MET A 1027 20.74 -1.21 6.41
CA MET A 1027 21.88 -0.81 5.58
C MET A 1027 21.96 -1.68 4.33
N SER A 1028 22.40 -1.08 3.22
CA SER A 1028 22.74 -1.82 2.00
C SER A 1028 24.00 -1.26 1.36
N ALA A 1029 24.85 -2.15 0.86
CA ALA A 1029 26.08 -1.80 0.17
C ALA A 1029 26.20 -2.63 -1.11
N GLY A 1030 26.83 -2.10 -2.15
CA GLY A 1030 26.99 -2.88 -3.37
C GLY A 1030 27.71 -2.18 -4.52
N ILE A 1031 27.69 -2.85 -5.66
CA ILE A 1031 28.25 -2.37 -6.93
C ILE A 1031 27.11 -2.21 -7.93
N ARG A 1032 27.13 -1.09 -8.66
CA ARG A 1032 26.26 -0.82 -9.81
C ARG A 1032 27.11 -0.79 -11.07
N GLY A 1033 26.63 -1.47 -12.10
CA GLY A 1033 27.14 -1.46 -13.47
C GLY A 1033 26.13 -0.82 -14.41
N THR A 1034 26.59 0.02 -15.34
CA THR A 1034 25.77 0.57 -16.45
C THR A 1034 26.53 0.43 -17.77
N PHE A 1035 25.89 -0.17 -18.77
CA PHE A 1035 26.47 -0.55 -20.06
C PHE A 1035 25.67 -0.04 -21.23
#